data_AF-A0A7S9PV41-F1
#
_entry.id   AF-A0A7S9PV41-F1
#
_cell.length_a   1.000
_cell.length_b   1.000
_cell.length_c   1.000
_cell.angle_alpha   90.00
_cell.angle_beta   90.00
_cell.angle_gamma   90.00
#
_symmetry.space_group_name_H-M   'P 1'
#
loop_
_entity.id
_entity.type
_entity.pdbx_description
1 polymer ?
#
loop_
_entity_poly.entity_id
_entity_poly.type
_entity_poly.pdbx_seq_one_letter_code
_entity_poly.pdbx_strand_id
1 'polypeptide(L)'
;MVAPAVPEVTEEVLHESIDARTESLVALRELGPPDLVHLLKQGVRNTAKQTGIYHHVTGVDASSSASLAAYINTLTYKDNGPGATSKIVQGVYCCYNAFSRLDMRVHVSIPGTVESYCVDERGEKRKASDELWLETYLCSVLRAYSYADNGSGETIRKIMGVRRFNPITNTETEQRFLNAAEQLFFRGWQLGSDSVVQVPTNVSNHLTTGLLKYLETTGRYASGINLFEKLRTQSIEVSSLLSRVMFMGNEEVSGVKNLYQSLQETPMDYVMLDTQAEFLLNKAQKAETPEQRDEILRLALGCADRSTIAAPSEFGTWARLAQVYVAMEDWENALTTLNSCPMFTYQDKDTPIMPEAREVHLPILPETRLDEIDSEPDSRFSEQVDASLLGLRAAGYRGTFKQAYRILTEMTAKIGWDQLLKIRSNVFVMEDEYRSEKQEASHTAPLKRSPSIDGLRGTPVPMTNGDEEESGDEETGQAEEKGCSTADALDANGDGDGSSVEKPPHTIDPQLVKADTDNTTQNDEHLSKLNTKRLCERWLDSLFMVLYEDLRVYTIWRTQMAQYRAQQMQYKKSAEEWEILGALAERLQHFDEAVEAYRACLSLRFSPKSLAGVLRVFEKTKNTRDSVAAIIRLVTWQYRWYSEFSPELLHTIRTLIEDDGAVKVRSIIQATSLPQNVLDLTHHYAALCATFRSSGTEG
;
A
#
# COMPACT_ATOMS: atom_id res chain seq x y z
N MET A 1 15.25 -19.01 22.01
CA MET A 1 14.25 -17.98 21.63
C MET A 1 12.88 -18.55 21.95
N VAL A 2 11.91 -17.72 22.33
CA VAL A 2 10.51 -18.17 22.49
C VAL A 2 9.93 -18.30 21.08
N ALA A 3 9.67 -19.54 20.64
CA ALA A 3 9.07 -19.75 19.32
C ALA A 3 7.57 -19.40 19.37
N PRO A 4 7.02 -18.72 18.34
CA PRO A 4 5.59 -18.49 18.21
C PRO A 4 4.73 -19.72 18.52
N ALA A 5 3.56 -19.52 19.12
CA ALA A 5 2.57 -20.59 19.26
C ALA A 5 2.14 -21.15 17.89
N VAL A 6 1.49 -22.32 17.92
CA VAL A 6 0.99 -23.00 16.71
C VAL A 6 -0.53 -22.82 16.72
N PRO A 7 -1.11 -21.95 15.87
CA PRO A 7 -2.54 -22.00 15.58
C PRO A 7 -2.84 -23.28 14.80
N GLU A 8 -4.01 -23.87 15.02
CA GLU A 8 -4.46 -25.08 14.34
C GLU A 8 -5.83 -24.82 13.72
N VAL A 9 -5.91 -24.89 12.38
CA VAL A 9 -7.17 -24.81 11.64
C VAL A 9 -7.56 -26.23 11.25
N THR A 10 -8.75 -26.68 11.66
CA THR A 10 -9.22 -28.05 11.44
C THR A 10 -10.02 -28.16 10.15
N GLU A 11 -9.66 -29.12 9.31
CA GLU A 11 -10.38 -29.43 8.07
C GLU A 11 -11.77 -30.06 8.33
N GLU A 12 -12.74 -29.81 7.46
CA GLU A 12 -13.96 -30.62 7.40
C GLU A 12 -13.70 -31.92 6.62
N VAL A 13 -13.13 -31.80 5.41
CA VAL A 13 -12.74 -32.92 4.54
C VAL A 13 -11.22 -33.06 4.50
N LEU A 14 -10.73 -34.29 4.65
CA LEU A 14 -9.29 -34.55 4.75
C LEU A 14 -8.53 -34.14 3.48
N HIS A 15 -7.48 -33.33 3.65
CA HIS A 15 -6.60 -32.76 2.61
C HIS A 15 -7.19 -31.61 1.77
N GLU A 16 -8.39 -31.12 2.09
CA GLU A 16 -9.03 -30.00 1.37
C GLU A 16 -8.15 -28.74 1.26
N SER A 17 -7.29 -28.48 2.26
CA SER A 17 -6.36 -27.33 2.23
C SER A 17 -5.19 -27.51 1.24
N ILE A 18 -4.79 -28.76 0.96
CA ILE A 18 -3.76 -29.09 -0.04
C ILE A 18 -4.37 -29.00 -1.44
N ASP A 19 -5.61 -29.46 -1.60
CA ASP A 19 -6.31 -29.44 -2.88
C ASP A 19 -6.69 -28.01 -3.28
N ALA A 20 -7.28 -27.23 -2.38
CA ALA A 20 -7.55 -25.79 -2.59
C ALA A 20 -6.27 -24.99 -2.90
N ARG A 21 -5.13 -25.30 -2.23
CA ARG A 21 -3.84 -24.71 -2.59
C ARG A 21 -3.43 -25.09 -4.02
N THR A 22 -3.68 -26.32 -4.46
CA THR A 22 -3.35 -26.79 -5.81
C THR A 22 -4.20 -26.09 -6.88
N GLU A 23 -5.51 -25.93 -6.63
CA GLU A 23 -6.41 -25.15 -7.50
C GLU A 23 -5.97 -23.68 -7.59
N SER A 24 -5.48 -23.10 -6.49
CA SER A 24 -5.04 -21.69 -6.45
C SER A 24 -3.82 -21.39 -7.34
N LEU A 25 -2.99 -22.38 -7.68
CA LEU A 25 -1.71 -22.17 -8.38
C LEU A 25 -1.86 -21.43 -9.71
N VAL A 26 -2.92 -21.75 -10.49
CA VAL A 26 -3.19 -21.13 -11.79
C VAL A 26 -3.47 -19.62 -11.67
N ALA A 27 -3.95 -19.16 -10.50
CA ALA A 27 -4.32 -17.77 -10.25
C ALA A 27 -3.15 -16.91 -9.75
N LEU A 28 -2.07 -17.49 -9.22
CA LEU A 28 -0.98 -16.75 -8.56
C LEU A 28 -0.19 -15.87 -9.54
N ARG A 29 0.11 -14.62 -9.15
CA ARG A 29 0.82 -13.66 -10.02
C ARG A 29 2.05 -13.01 -9.41
N GLU A 30 2.15 -12.97 -8.08
CA GLU A 30 3.24 -12.35 -7.36
C GLU A 30 4.21 -13.42 -6.80
N LEU A 31 4.88 -13.13 -5.68
CA LEU A 31 5.73 -14.07 -4.96
C LEU A 31 5.01 -15.37 -4.50
N GLY A 32 3.67 -15.41 -4.52
CA GLY A 32 2.84 -16.51 -4.02
C GLY A 32 2.47 -16.41 -2.53
N PRO A 33 1.41 -17.13 -2.11
CA PRO A 33 0.85 -17.05 -0.77
C PRO A 33 1.80 -17.62 0.28
N PRO A 34 1.57 -17.34 1.58
CA PRO A 34 2.29 -17.98 2.69
C PRO A 34 2.39 -19.49 2.53
N ASP A 35 3.48 -20.04 3.04
CA ASP A 35 3.76 -21.46 2.95
C ASP A 35 2.72 -22.22 3.79
N LEU A 36 2.24 -23.36 3.27
CA LEU A 36 1.19 -24.16 3.92
C LEU A 36 1.81 -25.35 4.62
N VAL A 37 1.37 -25.62 5.85
CA VAL A 37 1.76 -26.83 6.59
C VAL A 37 0.49 -27.58 6.97
N HIS A 38 0.27 -28.72 6.31
CA HIS A 38 -0.77 -29.69 6.64
C HIS A 38 -0.22 -30.75 7.60
N LEU A 39 -1.03 -31.20 8.55
CA LEU A 39 -0.68 -32.25 9.52
C LEU A 39 -1.85 -33.22 9.71
N LEU A 40 -1.55 -34.51 9.67
CA LEU A 40 -2.50 -35.59 9.94
C LEU A 40 -2.39 -36.03 11.40
N LYS A 41 -3.34 -35.58 12.24
CA LYS A 41 -3.46 -36.04 13.64
C LYS A 41 -4.30 -37.33 13.69
N GLN A 42 -3.79 -38.35 14.37
CA GLN A 42 -4.46 -39.64 14.59
C GLN A 42 -4.76 -39.82 16.08
N GLY A 43 -5.98 -40.21 16.43
CA GLY A 43 -6.36 -40.46 17.83
C GLY A 43 -5.59 -41.63 18.46
N VAL A 44 -4.96 -41.41 19.62
CA VAL A 44 -4.12 -42.42 20.30
C VAL A 44 -4.94 -43.66 20.72
N ARG A 45 -6.22 -43.46 21.09
CA ARG A 45 -7.15 -44.53 21.46
C ARG A 45 -8.01 -45.06 20.31
N ASN A 46 -8.06 -44.34 19.18
CA ASN A 46 -8.85 -44.73 18.00
C ASN A 46 -8.10 -44.31 16.74
N THR A 47 -7.33 -45.25 16.20
CA THR A 47 -6.48 -45.05 15.02
C THR A 47 -7.27 -44.82 13.73
N ALA A 48 -8.56 -45.16 13.69
CA ALA A 48 -9.44 -44.88 12.56
C ALA A 48 -9.98 -43.44 12.58
N LYS A 49 -9.95 -42.73 13.72
CA LYS A 49 -10.21 -41.29 13.74
C LYS A 49 -8.93 -40.54 13.40
N GLN A 50 -8.83 -40.14 12.14
CA GLN A 50 -7.89 -39.13 11.66
C GLN A 50 -8.58 -37.75 11.60
N THR A 51 -7.80 -36.71 11.81
CA THR A 51 -8.19 -35.30 11.67
C THR A 51 -7.08 -34.61 10.88
N GLY A 52 -7.42 -33.95 9.79
CA GLY A 52 -6.53 -33.03 9.12
C GLY A 52 -6.56 -31.68 9.81
N ILE A 53 -5.39 -31.10 10.06
CA ILE A 53 -5.25 -29.70 10.45
C ILE A 53 -4.24 -29.01 9.55
N TYR A 54 -4.32 -27.70 9.44
CA TYR A 54 -3.31 -26.90 8.78
C TYR A 54 -3.03 -25.58 9.48
N HIS A 55 -1.88 -24.99 9.17
CA HIS A 55 -1.55 -23.60 9.51
C HIS A 55 -0.64 -23.00 8.42
N HIS A 56 -0.59 -21.66 8.39
CA HIS A 56 0.28 -20.94 7.48
C HIS A 56 1.58 -20.50 8.16
N VAL A 57 2.65 -20.39 7.39
CA VAL A 57 3.96 -19.98 7.88
C VAL A 57 4.72 -19.14 6.84
N THR A 58 5.62 -18.27 7.31
CA THR A 58 6.66 -17.63 6.49
C THR A 58 7.99 -17.62 7.24
N GLY A 59 9.11 -17.56 6.52
CA GLY A 59 10.45 -17.38 7.11
C GLY A 59 11.12 -18.64 7.66
N VAL A 60 10.61 -19.82 7.32
CA VAL A 60 11.33 -21.09 7.57
C VAL A 60 12.39 -21.28 6.49
N ASP A 61 13.53 -21.85 6.87
CA ASP A 61 14.57 -22.25 5.92
C ASP A 61 14.05 -23.28 4.90
N ALA A 62 13.87 -22.84 3.66
CA ALA A 62 13.46 -23.65 2.52
C ALA A 62 14.62 -24.06 1.60
N SER A 63 15.89 -23.94 2.06
CA SER A 63 17.07 -24.33 1.28
C SER A 63 17.20 -25.84 1.04
N SER A 64 16.45 -26.68 1.77
CA SER A 64 16.40 -28.12 1.53
C SER A 64 15.11 -28.76 2.03
N SER A 65 14.78 -29.94 1.49
CA SER A 65 13.72 -30.78 2.04
C SER A 65 13.99 -31.24 3.47
N ALA A 66 15.26 -31.35 3.88
CA ALA A 66 15.66 -31.68 5.24
C ALA A 66 15.32 -30.56 6.23
N SER A 67 15.52 -29.29 5.86
CA SER A 67 15.16 -28.11 6.67
C SER A 67 13.65 -28.05 6.92
N LEU A 68 12.84 -28.26 5.87
CA LEU A 68 11.38 -28.28 5.96
C LEU A 68 10.85 -29.50 6.74
N ALA A 69 11.46 -30.67 6.58
CA ALA A 69 11.13 -31.85 7.37
C ALA A 69 11.51 -31.67 8.86
N ALA A 70 12.63 -31.00 9.15
CA ALA A 70 13.01 -30.64 10.51
C ALA A 70 11.97 -29.71 11.16
N TYR A 71 11.43 -28.73 10.43
CA TYR A 71 10.33 -27.90 10.90
C TYR A 71 9.10 -28.74 11.29
N ILE A 72 8.63 -29.66 10.44
CA ILE A 72 7.51 -30.56 10.76
C ILE A 72 7.83 -31.37 12.03
N ASN A 73 9.04 -31.92 12.14
CA ASN A 73 9.47 -32.66 13.33
C ASN A 73 9.40 -31.81 14.61
N THR A 74 9.69 -30.50 14.57
CA THR A 74 9.56 -29.62 15.76
C THR A 74 8.14 -29.58 16.34
N LEU A 75 7.11 -29.77 15.49
CA LEU A 75 5.71 -29.73 15.90
C LEU A 75 5.33 -31.01 16.66
N THR A 76 5.88 -32.16 16.25
CA THR A 76 5.60 -33.47 16.84
C THR A 76 5.91 -33.55 18.35
N TYR A 77 6.90 -32.79 18.83
CA TYR A 77 7.26 -32.79 20.26
C TYR A 77 6.16 -32.20 21.16
N LYS A 78 5.24 -31.39 20.62
CA LYS A 78 4.11 -30.84 21.40
C LYS A 78 3.00 -31.88 21.62
N ASP A 79 2.62 -32.60 20.56
CA ASP A 79 1.56 -33.62 20.63
C ASP A 79 2.04 -34.97 21.22
N ASN A 80 3.34 -35.18 21.45
CA ASN A 80 3.87 -36.44 22.00
C ASN A 80 4.02 -36.45 23.55
N GLY A 81 3.38 -35.51 24.25
CA GLY A 81 3.47 -35.37 25.73
C GLY A 81 2.67 -36.42 26.53
N PRO A 82 3.02 -36.65 27.82
CA PRO A 82 2.31 -37.58 28.70
C PRO A 82 0.90 -37.05 29.03
N GLY A 83 -0.10 -37.55 28.29
CA GLY A 83 -1.49 -37.08 28.36
C GLY A 83 -2.14 -36.82 26.99
N ALA A 84 -1.35 -36.86 25.90
CA ALA A 84 -1.83 -36.61 24.55
C ALA A 84 -2.99 -37.51 24.11
N THR A 85 -4.00 -36.91 23.48
CA THR A 85 -5.21 -37.58 22.95
C THR A 85 -5.04 -38.01 21.49
N SER A 86 -4.18 -37.32 20.75
CA SER A 86 -3.82 -37.60 19.36
C SER A 86 -2.31 -37.43 19.15
N LYS A 87 -1.78 -37.96 18.05
CA LYS A 87 -0.39 -37.84 17.62
C LYS A 87 -0.33 -37.42 16.15
N ILE A 88 0.68 -36.66 15.74
CA ILE A 88 0.94 -36.40 14.32
C ILE A 88 1.55 -37.66 13.69
N VAL A 89 0.99 -38.11 12.55
CA VAL A 89 1.44 -39.30 11.81
C VAL A 89 2.02 -38.95 10.44
N GLN A 90 1.56 -37.87 9.83
CA GLN A 90 2.02 -37.37 8.55
C GLN A 90 1.97 -35.84 8.58
N GLY A 91 2.85 -35.19 7.81
CA GLY A 91 2.79 -33.76 7.53
C GLY A 91 3.21 -33.45 6.11
N VAL A 92 2.68 -32.35 5.55
CA VAL A 92 3.04 -31.85 4.22
C VAL A 92 3.36 -30.36 4.30
N TYR A 93 4.60 -30.00 3.99
CA TYR A 93 5.02 -28.60 3.85
C TYR A 93 4.95 -28.21 2.37
N CYS A 94 4.28 -27.12 2.03
CA CYS A 94 4.16 -26.61 0.65
C CYS A 94 4.71 -25.17 0.55
N CYS A 95 5.74 -24.97 -0.27
CA CYS A 95 6.40 -23.68 -0.49
C CYS A 95 6.40 -23.32 -1.99
N TYR A 96 5.90 -22.14 -2.34
CA TYR A 96 5.72 -21.76 -3.75
C TYR A 96 7.00 -21.11 -4.34
N ASN A 97 7.47 -21.65 -5.46
CA ASN A 97 8.52 -21.10 -6.29
C ASN A 97 7.90 -20.19 -7.37
N ALA A 98 8.11 -18.87 -7.25
CA ALA A 98 7.60 -17.90 -8.22
C ALA A 98 8.44 -17.80 -9.51
N PHE A 99 9.73 -18.16 -9.50
CA PHE A 99 10.57 -18.18 -10.71
C PHE A 99 10.09 -19.26 -11.71
N SER A 100 9.85 -20.47 -11.21
CA SER A 100 9.45 -21.63 -12.02
C SER A 100 7.94 -21.92 -12.00
N ARG A 101 7.16 -21.21 -11.17
CA ARG A 101 5.71 -21.41 -10.93
C ARG A 101 5.35 -22.84 -10.51
N LEU A 102 6.09 -23.34 -9.52
CA LEU A 102 5.93 -24.68 -8.96
C LEU A 102 5.73 -24.63 -7.45
N ASP A 103 4.82 -25.43 -6.91
CA ASP A 103 4.66 -25.60 -5.47
C ASP A 103 5.53 -26.78 -5.00
N MET A 104 6.63 -26.48 -4.30
CA MET A 104 7.53 -27.48 -3.74
C MET A 104 6.89 -28.10 -2.51
N ARG A 105 6.72 -29.42 -2.50
CA ARG A 105 6.07 -30.17 -1.43
C ARG A 105 7.02 -31.16 -0.78
N VAL A 106 7.11 -31.11 0.55
CA VAL A 106 7.85 -32.06 1.38
C VAL A 106 6.84 -32.84 2.22
N HIS A 107 6.71 -34.12 1.93
CA HIS A 107 5.82 -35.05 2.60
C HIS A 107 6.62 -35.87 3.61
N VAL A 108 6.25 -35.79 4.88
CA VAL A 108 6.91 -36.50 5.99
C VAL A 108 5.93 -37.50 6.58
N SER A 109 6.27 -38.79 6.54
CA SER A 109 5.53 -39.85 7.24
C SER A 109 6.31 -40.30 8.47
N ILE A 110 5.65 -40.31 9.62
CA ILE A 110 6.26 -40.54 10.92
C ILE A 110 5.97 -42.00 11.36
N PRO A 111 7.01 -42.81 11.63
CA PRO A 111 8.43 -42.46 11.69
C PRO A 111 9.18 -42.62 10.34
N GLY A 112 9.94 -41.59 9.97
CA GLY A 112 11.20 -41.75 9.23
C GLY A 112 11.18 -41.70 7.69
N THR A 113 10.06 -41.50 7.01
CA THR A 113 10.06 -41.34 5.53
C THR A 113 9.88 -39.87 5.16
N VAL A 114 10.75 -39.34 4.31
CA VAL A 114 10.67 -37.98 3.77
C VAL A 114 10.72 -38.05 2.25
N GLU A 115 9.65 -37.63 1.59
CA GLU A 115 9.56 -37.51 0.14
C GLU A 115 9.49 -36.02 -0.25
N SER A 116 10.12 -35.65 -1.35
CA SER A 116 10.08 -34.28 -1.86
C SER A 116 9.89 -34.25 -3.37
N TYR A 117 8.89 -33.47 -3.79
CA TYR A 117 8.44 -33.34 -5.17
C TYR A 117 7.95 -31.90 -5.39
N CYS A 118 7.85 -31.47 -6.65
CA CYS A 118 7.14 -30.25 -7.01
C CYS A 118 5.81 -30.57 -7.68
N VAL A 119 4.86 -29.63 -7.58
CA VAL A 119 3.55 -29.68 -8.23
C VAL A 119 3.43 -28.46 -9.13
N ASP A 120 3.02 -28.65 -10.38
CA ASP A 120 2.80 -27.54 -11.32
C ASP A 120 1.35 -27.00 -11.31
N GLU A 121 1.09 -25.98 -12.13
CA GLU A 121 -0.24 -25.38 -12.34
C GLU A 121 -1.34 -26.38 -12.77
N ARG A 122 -1.00 -27.63 -13.11
CA ARG A 122 -1.96 -28.69 -13.49
C ARG A 122 -2.15 -29.76 -12.41
N GLY A 123 -1.43 -29.67 -11.30
CA GLY A 123 -1.38 -30.71 -10.28
C GLY A 123 -0.41 -31.87 -10.60
N GLU A 124 0.36 -31.81 -11.70
CA GLU A 124 1.27 -32.91 -12.07
C GLU A 124 2.51 -32.92 -11.15
N LYS A 125 2.82 -34.09 -10.58
CA LYS A 125 3.99 -34.28 -9.70
C LYS A 125 5.28 -34.42 -10.50
N ARG A 126 6.25 -33.55 -10.23
CA ARG A 126 7.58 -33.49 -10.84
C ARG A 126 8.68 -33.68 -9.79
N LYS A 127 9.90 -34.01 -10.23
CA LYS A 127 11.05 -34.19 -9.34
C LYS A 127 11.62 -32.83 -8.92
N ALA A 128 11.76 -32.60 -7.61
CA ALA A 128 12.52 -31.47 -7.09
C ALA A 128 14.01 -31.60 -7.44
N SER A 129 14.61 -30.53 -7.98
CA SER A 129 16.05 -30.39 -8.24
C SER A 129 16.68 -29.36 -7.30
N ASP A 130 18.00 -29.36 -7.21
CA ASP A 130 18.74 -28.45 -6.34
C ASP A 130 18.63 -26.98 -6.81
N GLU A 131 18.51 -26.77 -8.13
CA GLU A 131 18.21 -25.46 -8.73
C GLU A 131 16.82 -24.93 -8.29
N LEU A 132 15.80 -25.80 -8.28
CA LEU A 132 14.47 -25.44 -7.78
C LEU A 132 14.49 -25.15 -6.28
N TRP A 133 15.32 -25.83 -5.48
CA TRP A 133 15.50 -25.50 -4.07
C TRP A 133 16.17 -24.15 -3.84
N LEU A 134 17.15 -23.77 -4.68
CA LEU A 134 17.78 -22.44 -4.63
C LEU A 134 16.76 -21.32 -4.94
N GLU A 135 15.95 -21.51 -5.97
CA GLU A 135 14.86 -20.60 -6.33
C GLU A 135 13.81 -20.49 -5.20
N THR A 136 13.36 -21.61 -4.66
CA THR A 136 12.37 -21.66 -3.57
C THR A 136 12.88 -21.03 -2.28
N TYR A 137 14.15 -21.23 -1.94
CA TYR A 137 14.78 -20.56 -0.79
C TYR A 137 14.75 -19.03 -0.96
N LEU A 138 15.15 -18.52 -2.12
CA LEU A 138 15.11 -17.08 -2.37
C LEU A 138 13.66 -16.55 -2.33
N CYS A 139 12.70 -17.29 -2.92
CA CYS A 139 11.28 -16.97 -2.82
C CYS A 139 10.77 -16.94 -1.37
N SER A 140 11.12 -17.90 -0.51
CA SER A 140 10.61 -17.96 0.87
C SER A 140 11.15 -16.81 1.75
N VAL A 141 12.40 -16.39 1.53
CA VAL A 141 12.98 -15.21 2.20
C VAL A 141 12.29 -13.92 1.74
N LEU A 142 12.10 -13.72 0.44
CA LEU A 142 11.39 -12.55 -0.09
C LEU A 142 9.92 -12.53 0.36
N ARG A 143 9.24 -13.68 0.37
CA ARG A 143 7.88 -13.85 0.92
C ARG A 143 7.84 -13.45 2.39
N ALA A 144 8.79 -13.87 3.21
CA ALA A 144 8.85 -13.49 4.62
C ALA A 144 8.98 -11.98 4.83
N TYR A 145 9.80 -11.28 4.03
CA TYR A 145 9.87 -9.81 4.05
C TYR A 145 8.60 -9.12 3.53
N SER A 146 7.89 -9.73 2.58
CA SER A 146 6.66 -9.18 1.99
C SER A 146 5.41 -9.34 2.88
N TYR A 147 5.30 -10.45 3.62
CA TYR A 147 4.15 -10.76 4.51
C TYR A 147 4.41 -10.44 5.99
N ALA A 148 5.60 -9.92 6.34
CA ALA A 148 5.87 -9.35 7.65
C ALA A 148 5.07 -8.06 7.90
N ASP A 149 4.62 -7.86 9.13
CA ASP A 149 3.83 -6.69 9.51
C ASP A 149 4.73 -5.48 9.85
N ASN A 150 4.20 -4.27 9.66
CA ASN A 150 4.89 -3.00 9.89
C ASN A 150 4.66 -2.39 11.28
N GLY A 151 4.19 -3.20 12.24
CA GLY A 151 3.82 -2.76 13.59
C GLY A 151 2.38 -2.27 13.70
N SER A 152 1.68 -2.00 12.60
CA SER A 152 0.29 -1.53 12.63
C SER A 152 -0.74 -2.65 12.82
N GLY A 153 -0.37 -3.91 12.55
CA GLY A 153 -1.26 -5.06 12.59
C GLY A 153 -2.15 -5.26 11.37
N GLU A 154 -2.13 -4.38 10.37
CA GLU A 154 -2.93 -4.50 9.14
C GLU A 154 -2.60 -5.79 8.36
N THR A 155 -1.33 -6.21 8.33
CA THR A 155 -0.88 -7.41 7.59
C THR A 155 -1.16 -8.68 8.40
N ILE A 156 -1.11 -8.59 9.73
CA ILE A 156 -1.48 -9.68 10.64
C ILE A 156 -2.98 -10.02 10.54
N ARG A 157 -3.86 -9.01 10.41
CA ARG A 157 -5.31 -9.21 10.29
C ARG A 157 -5.76 -9.78 8.94
N LYS A 158 -4.99 -9.63 7.86
CA LYS A 158 -5.36 -10.09 6.50
C LYS A 158 -5.44 -11.62 6.36
N ILE A 159 -4.64 -12.40 7.09
CA ILE A 159 -4.58 -13.87 6.98
C ILE A 159 -4.50 -14.47 8.37
N MET A 160 -5.49 -15.30 8.71
CA MET A 160 -5.60 -15.96 10.00
C MET A 160 -4.45 -16.95 10.25
N GLY A 161 -3.92 -17.00 11.47
CA GLY A 161 -3.03 -18.08 11.90
C GLY A 161 -1.66 -18.18 11.20
N VAL A 162 -1.16 -17.12 10.55
CA VAL A 162 0.18 -17.16 9.93
C VAL A 162 1.28 -17.00 10.98
N ARG A 163 2.11 -18.04 11.15
CA ARG A 163 3.33 -18.00 11.97
C ARG A 163 4.46 -17.33 11.17
N ARG A 164 4.94 -16.15 11.59
CA ARG A 164 5.95 -15.37 10.84
C ARG A 164 7.30 -15.43 11.55
N PHE A 165 8.24 -16.19 11.00
CA PHE A 165 9.61 -16.33 11.47
C PHE A 165 10.56 -15.32 10.82
N ASN A 166 11.69 -15.02 11.47
CA ASN A 166 12.76 -14.27 10.83
C ASN A 166 13.60 -15.22 9.93
N PRO A 167 13.64 -15.01 8.60
CA PRO A 167 14.40 -15.86 7.69
C PRO A 167 15.93 -15.75 7.84
N ILE A 168 16.45 -14.65 8.40
CA ILE A 168 17.89 -14.36 8.46
C ILE A 168 18.26 -13.93 9.88
N THR A 169 18.77 -14.88 10.65
CA THR A 169 19.04 -14.73 12.10
C THR A 169 20.53 -14.60 12.45
N ASN A 170 21.42 -14.82 11.48
CA ASN A 170 22.88 -14.74 11.66
C ASN A 170 23.62 -14.46 10.34
N THR A 171 24.93 -14.21 10.44
CA THR A 171 25.81 -13.89 9.30
C THR A 171 26.01 -15.06 8.32
N GLU A 172 25.82 -16.32 8.72
CA GLU A 172 25.87 -17.46 7.81
C GLU A 172 24.62 -17.52 6.91
N THR A 173 23.44 -17.28 7.50
CA THR A 173 22.18 -17.15 6.75
C THR A 173 22.16 -15.91 5.85
N GLU A 174 22.80 -14.80 6.27
CA GLU A 174 23.05 -13.64 5.40
C GLU A 174 23.88 -14.05 4.18
N GLN A 175 25.01 -14.73 4.36
CA GLN A 175 25.86 -15.16 3.26
C GLN A 175 25.15 -16.11 2.30
N ARG A 176 24.35 -17.06 2.80
CA ARG A 176 23.53 -17.95 1.96
C ARG A 176 22.49 -17.17 1.15
N PHE A 177 21.78 -16.22 1.76
CA PHE A 177 20.80 -15.36 1.09
C PHE A 177 21.44 -14.50 0.00
N LEU A 178 22.54 -13.80 0.31
CA LEU A 178 23.24 -12.94 -0.66
C LEU A 178 23.84 -13.76 -1.82
N ASN A 179 24.39 -14.95 -1.56
CA ASN A 179 24.88 -15.85 -2.60
C ASN A 179 23.75 -16.40 -3.50
N ALA A 180 22.56 -16.64 -2.97
CA ALA A 180 21.39 -17.05 -3.76
C ALA A 180 20.86 -15.88 -4.61
N ALA A 181 20.81 -14.68 -4.03
CA ALA A 181 20.46 -13.45 -4.73
C ALA A 181 21.45 -13.12 -5.87
N GLU A 182 22.76 -13.29 -5.66
CA GLU A 182 23.80 -13.08 -6.68
C GLU A 182 23.62 -14.00 -7.90
N GLN A 183 23.27 -15.27 -7.68
CA GLN A 183 23.06 -16.26 -8.75
C GLN A 183 21.75 -16.05 -9.52
N LEU A 184 20.69 -15.60 -8.86
CA LEU A 184 19.36 -15.45 -9.46
C LEU A 184 19.02 -14.01 -9.89
N PHE A 185 19.93 -13.06 -9.69
CA PHE A 185 19.70 -11.62 -9.88
C PHE A 185 19.08 -11.27 -11.25
N PHE A 186 19.70 -11.73 -12.34
CA PHE A 186 19.27 -11.45 -13.73
C PHE A 186 18.00 -12.23 -14.16
N ARG A 187 17.43 -13.02 -13.25
CA ARG A 187 16.09 -13.60 -13.37
C ARG A 187 15.07 -12.95 -12.42
N GLY A 188 15.49 -12.01 -11.57
CA GLY A 188 14.64 -11.39 -10.54
C GLY A 188 13.37 -10.72 -11.08
N TRP A 189 13.41 -10.21 -12.32
CA TRP A 189 12.24 -9.67 -13.03
C TRP A 189 11.11 -10.69 -13.23
N GLN A 190 11.41 -12.00 -13.21
CA GLN A 190 10.42 -13.08 -13.33
C GLN A 190 9.48 -13.16 -12.11
N LEU A 191 9.87 -12.56 -10.97
CA LEU A 191 9.10 -12.58 -9.73
C LEU A 191 7.96 -11.57 -9.69
N GLY A 192 7.91 -10.60 -10.62
CA GLY A 192 7.04 -9.43 -10.54
C GLY A 192 7.70 -8.23 -9.85
N SER A 193 6.93 -7.16 -9.66
CA SER A 193 7.35 -5.88 -9.08
C SER A 193 6.25 -5.26 -8.22
N ASP A 194 6.61 -4.30 -7.36
CA ASP A 194 5.61 -3.53 -6.62
C ASP A 194 4.60 -2.83 -7.56
N SER A 195 3.33 -2.76 -7.13
CA SER A 195 2.16 -2.14 -7.80
C SER A 195 2.27 -0.65 -8.23
N VAL A 196 3.46 -0.07 -8.15
CA VAL A 196 3.82 1.31 -8.52
C VAL A 196 4.72 1.32 -9.77
N VAL A 197 5.31 0.18 -10.14
CA VAL A 197 6.11 -0.06 -11.35
C VAL A 197 5.23 -0.74 -12.40
N GLN A 198 5.31 -0.33 -13.67
CA GLN A 198 4.53 -0.93 -14.76
C GLN A 198 5.19 -2.22 -15.28
N VAL A 199 6.50 -2.18 -15.52
CA VAL A 199 7.26 -3.28 -16.12
C VAL A 199 8.39 -3.71 -15.20
N PRO A 200 8.42 -4.97 -14.72
CA PRO A 200 9.55 -5.49 -13.95
C PRO A 200 10.86 -5.43 -14.76
N THR A 201 11.89 -4.80 -14.21
CA THR A 201 13.23 -4.72 -14.81
C THR A 201 14.26 -5.47 -13.95
N ASN A 202 15.53 -5.54 -14.38
CA ASN A 202 16.60 -6.09 -13.53
C ASN A 202 16.77 -5.31 -12.22
N VAL A 203 16.45 -4.02 -12.21
CA VAL A 203 16.62 -3.12 -11.05
C VAL A 203 15.33 -2.86 -10.28
N SER A 204 14.16 -3.04 -10.90
CA SER A 204 12.85 -2.79 -10.31
C SER A 204 12.00 -4.06 -10.31
N ASN A 205 12.16 -4.89 -9.28
CA ASN A 205 11.44 -6.16 -9.07
C ASN A 205 11.41 -6.55 -7.58
N HIS A 206 10.65 -7.58 -7.22
CA HIS A 206 10.53 -8.00 -5.80
C HIS A 206 11.84 -8.46 -5.15
N LEU A 207 12.81 -8.98 -5.92
CA LEU A 207 14.14 -9.31 -5.39
C LEU A 207 14.93 -8.03 -5.04
N THR A 208 14.88 -6.99 -5.87
CA THR A 208 15.59 -5.73 -5.58
C THR A 208 14.93 -4.94 -4.46
N THR A 209 13.60 -4.85 -4.42
CA THR A 209 12.86 -4.30 -3.26
C THR A 209 13.19 -5.08 -1.98
N GLY A 210 13.20 -6.41 -2.03
CA GLY A 210 13.52 -7.25 -0.88
C GLY A 210 14.97 -7.12 -0.39
N LEU A 211 15.94 -7.03 -1.29
CA LEU A 211 17.35 -6.78 -0.97
C LEU A 211 17.56 -5.40 -0.34
N LEU A 212 16.99 -4.34 -0.92
CA LEU A 212 17.07 -3.00 -0.36
C LEU A 212 16.44 -2.95 1.04
N LYS A 213 15.26 -3.54 1.23
CA LYS A 213 14.60 -3.62 2.54
C LYS A 213 15.39 -4.44 3.55
N TYR A 214 16.03 -5.54 3.15
CA TYR A 214 16.94 -6.31 4.01
C TYR A 214 18.09 -5.42 4.53
N LEU A 215 18.74 -4.67 3.62
CA LEU A 215 19.86 -3.79 3.95
C LEU A 215 19.41 -2.61 4.84
N GLU A 216 18.27 -1.98 4.52
CA GLU A 216 17.63 -0.92 5.32
C GLU A 216 17.28 -1.37 6.74
N THR A 217 16.80 -2.61 6.88
CA THR A 217 16.42 -3.19 8.16
C THR A 217 17.66 -3.52 9.01
N THR A 218 18.66 -4.16 8.42
CA THR A 218 19.80 -4.74 9.16
C THR A 218 21.00 -3.81 9.31
N GLY A 219 21.09 -2.74 8.51
CA GLY A 219 22.25 -1.83 8.47
C GLY A 219 23.48 -2.44 7.77
N ARG A 220 23.32 -3.57 7.07
CA ARG A 220 24.42 -4.36 6.46
C ARG A 220 24.93 -3.78 5.13
N TYR A 221 25.03 -2.45 5.04
CA TYR A 221 25.32 -1.73 3.80
C TYR A 221 26.62 -2.18 3.13
N ALA A 222 27.67 -2.49 3.90
CA ALA A 222 28.91 -3.05 3.36
C ALA A 222 28.71 -4.39 2.63
N SER A 223 27.84 -5.28 3.13
CA SER A 223 27.48 -6.53 2.44
C SER A 223 26.75 -6.23 1.12
N GLY A 224 25.84 -5.25 1.12
CA GLY A 224 25.09 -4.81 -0.05
C GLY A 224 25.94 -4.13 -1.12
N ILE A 225 26.87 -3.27 -0.72
CA ILE A 225 27.84 -2.62 -1.62
C ILE A 225 28.68 -3.68 -2.35
N ASN A 226 29.28 -4.63 -1.60
CA ASN A 226 30.06 -5.72 -2.21
C ASN A 226 29.23 -6.57 -3.20
N LEU A 227 27.95 -6.84 -2.91
CA LEU A 227 27.06 -7.56 -3.83
C LEU A 227 26.77 -6.74 -5.11
N PHE A 228 26.36 -5.48 -4.96
CA PHE A 228 26.00 -4.66 -6.11
C PHE A 228 27.21 -4.19 -6.94
N GLU A 229 28.42 -4.06 -6.35
CA GLU A 229 29.66 -3.84 -7.11
C GLU A 229 29.99 -5.02 -8.03
N LYS A 230 29.86 -6.27 -7.55
CA LYS A 230 30.00 -7.45 -8.40
C LYS A 230 28.99 -7.43 -9.55
N LEU A 231 27.71 -7.24 -9.22
CA LEU A 231 26.61 -7.28 -10.21
C LEU A 231 26.72 -6.14 -11.24
N ARG A 232 27.23 -4.97 -10.84
CA ARG A 232 27.54 -3.85 -11.74
C ARG A 232 28.53 -4.21 -12.86
N THR A 233 29.43 -5.18 -12.63
CA THR A 233 30.33 -5.67 -13.70
C THR A 233 29.61 -6.44 -14.82
N GLN A 234 28.35 -6.83 -14.61
CA GLN A 234 27.53 -7.58 -15.57
C GLN A 234 26.41 -6.72 -16.19
N SER A 235 25.80 -5.79 -15.43
CA SER A 235 24.90 -4.76 -15.97
C SER A 235 25.12 -3.41 -15.27
N ILE A 236 25.28 -2.35 -16.06
CA ILE A 236 25.49 -1.00 -15.57
C ILE A 236 24.27 -0.40 -14.87
N GLU A 237 23.05 -0.86 -15.21
CA GLU A 237 21.76 -0.49 -14.60
C GLU A 237 21.82 -0.58 -13.05
N VAL A 238 22.52 -1.62 -12.55
CA VAL A 238 22.71 -1.94 -11.13
C VAL A 238 23.43 -0.82 -10.36
N SER A 239 24.08 0.12 -11.05
CA SER A 239 24.65 1.34 -10.44
C SER A 239 23.60 2.15 -9.67
N SER A 240 22.33 2.13 -10.09
CA SER A 240 21.21 2.72 -9.35
C SER A 240 21.08 2.13 -7.95
N LEU A 241 20.97 0.80 -7.85
CA LEU A 241 20.87 0.05 -6.59
C LEU A 241 22.12 0.24 -5.72
N LEU A 242 23.31 0.16 -6.32
CA LEU A 242 24.58 0.39 -5.61
C LEU A 242 24.60 1.76 -4.94
N SER A 243 24.22 2.82 -5.67
CA SER A 243 24.20 4.18 -5.12
C SER A 243 23.10 4.38 -4.08
N ARG A 244 21.93 3.73 -4.19
CA ARG A 244 20.92 3.74 -3.13
C ARG A 244 21.48 3.15 -1.82
N VAL A 245 22.17 2.01 -1.88
CA VAL A 245 22.82 1.42 -0.70
C VAL A 245 23.95 2.30 -0.16
N MET A 246 24.76 2.92 -1.02
CA MET A 246 25.78 3.90 -0.60
C MET A 246 25.15 5.09 0.14
N PHE A 247 24.03 5.63 -0.35
CA PHE A 247 23.31 6.73 0.33
C PHE A 247 22.75 6.29 1.69
N MET A 248 22.20 5.08 1.80
CA MET A 248 21.73 4.50 3.06
C MET A 248 22.88 4.27 4.06
N GLY A 249 24.09 3.97 3.56
CA GLY A 249 25.34 3.89 4.33
C GLY A 249 26.01 5.23 4.64
N ASN A 250 25.41 6.37 4.27
CA ASN A 250 25.97 7.72 4.36
C ASN A 250 27.20 8.00 3.46
N GLU A 251 27.51 7.13 2.50
CA GLU A 251 28.57 7.32 1.50
C GLU A 251 28.11 8.20 0.32
N GLU A 252 27.61 9.40 0.60
CA GLU A 252 27.04 10.31 -0.42
C GLU A 252 27.99 10.56 -1.60
N VAL A 253 29.27 10.80 -1.32
CA VAL A 253 30.29 11.12 -2.35
C VAL A 253 30.57 9.92 -3.25
N SER A 254 30.62 8.70 -2.69
CA SER A 254 30.75 7.45 -3.45
C SER A 254 29.54 7.26 -4.36
N GLY A 255 28.32 7.37 -3.80
CA GLY A 255 27.07 7.17 -4.52
C GLY A 255 26.83 8.17 -5.66
N VAL A 256 27.12 9.45 -5.45
CA VAL A 256 27.01 10.48 -6.50
C VAL A 256 28.05 10.26 -7.60
N LYS A 257 29.30 9.94 -7.24
CA LYS A 257 30.36 9.64 -8.21
C LYS A 257 30.04 8.40 -9.06
N ASN A 258 29.47 7.37 -8.45
CA ASN A 258 29.02 6.16 -9.14
C ASN A 258 27.91 6.46 -10.16
N LEU A 259 26.88 7.23 -9.79
CA LEU A 259 25.83 7.66 -10.72
C LEU A 259 26.39 8.55 -11.85
N TYR A 260 27.28 9.48 -11.54
CA TYR A 260 27.91 10.34 -12.54
C TYR A 260 28.69 9.53 -13.59
N GLN A 261 29.52 8.57 -13.17
CA GLN A 261 30.26 7.71 -14.08
C GLN A 261 29.31 6.85 -14.94
N SER A 262 28.31 6.21 -14.33
CA SER A 262 27.39 5.35 -15.07
C SER A 262 26.49 6.12 -16.04
N LEU A 263 26.05 7.32 -15.70
CA LEU A 263 25.30 8.21 -16.60
C LEU A 263 26.17 8.83 -17.73
N GLN A 264 27.49 8.73 -17.68
CA GLN A 264 28.33 9.03 -18.87
C GLN A 264 28.26 7.92 -19.92
N GLU A 265 28.01 6.68 -19.50
CA GLU A 265 27.88 5.51 -20.38
C GLU A 265 26.42 5.29 -20.81
N THR A 266 25.44 5.49 -19.91
CA THR A 266 23.99 5.38 -20.20
C THR A 266 23.23 6.66 -19.80
N PRO A 267 23.26 7.74 -20.60
CA PRO A 267 22.77 9.08 -20.18
C PRO A 267 21.26 9.24 -19.99
N MET A 268 20.45 8.25 -20.39
CA MET A 268 18.98 8.27 -20.30
C MET A 268 18.43 7.07 -19.49
N ASP A 269 19.21 6.55 -18.53
CA ASP A 269 18.68 5.59 -17.57
C ASP A 269 17.74 6.29 -16.57
N TYR A 270 16.44 6.00 -16.65
CA TYR A 270 15.42 6.67 -15.85
C TYR A 270 15.55 6.36 -14.34
N VAL A 271 16.08 5.19 -13.97
CA VAL A 271 16.20 4.73 -12.57
C VAL A 271 17.40 5.39 -11.88
N MET A 272 18.51 5.56 -12.59
CA MET A 272 19.65 6.35 -12.12
C MET A 272 19.28 7.83 -11.99
N LEU A 273 18.52 8.39 -12.95
CA LEU A 273 18.03 9.77 -12.90
C LEU A 273 17.01 10.00 -11.77
N ASP A 274 16.09 9.05 -11.53
CA ASP A 274 15.16 9.09 -10.39
C ASP A 274 15.91 9.01 -9.05
N THR A 275 16.91 8.12 -8.97
CA THR A 275 17.80 8.00 -7.79
C THR A 275 18.56 9.31 -7.52
N GLN A 276 18.99 10.04 -8.55
CA GLN A 276 19.56 11.38 -8.38
C GLN A 276 18.51 12.40 -7.90
N ALA A 277 17.31 12.41 -8.49
CA ALA A 277 16.25 13.33 -8.09
C ALA A 277 15.78 13.09 -6.64
N GLU A 278 15.66 11.83 -6.21
CA GLU A 278 15.34 11.45 -4.82
C GLU A 278 16.42 11.92 -3.84
N PHE A 279 17.70 11.69 -4.17
CA PHE A 279 18.82 12.17 -3.36
C PHE A 279 18.83 13.70 -3.23
N LEU A 280 18.67 14.44 -4.33
CA LEU A 280 18.66 15.90 -4.35
C LEU A 280 17.44 16.47 -3.59
N LEU A 281 16.24 15.88 -3.74
CA LEU A 281 15.05 16.30 -3.01
C LEU A 281 15.21 16.10 -1.49
N ASN A 282 15.73 14.93 -1.06
CA ASN A 282 16.06 14.67 0.34
C ASN A 282 17.15 15.59 0.90
N LYS A 283 18.04 16.12 0.03
CA LYS A 283 19.08 17.08 0.41
C LYS A 283 18.55 18.51 0.48
N ALA A 284 17.64 18.91 -0.42
CA ALA A 284 16.96 20.21 -0.37
C ALA A 284 16.10 20.39 0.90
N GLN A 285 15.53 19.30 1.44
CA GLN A 285 14.84 19.31 2.74
C GLN A 285 15.77 19.55 3.94
N LYS A 286 17.09 19.34 3.78
CA LYS A 286 18.12 19.52 4.81
C LYS A 286 19.00 20.76 4.60
N ALA A 287 18.70 21.59 3.59
CA ALA A 287 19.51 22.76 3.26
C ALA A 287 19.36 23.87 4.32
N GLU A 288 20.49 24.47 4.73
CA GLU A 288 20.52 25.50 5.78
C GLU A 288 20.07 26.89 5.30
N THR A 289 20.10 27.13 3.99
CA THR A 289 19.78 28.43 3.36
C THR A 289 18.81 28.26 2.19
N PRO A 290 17.87 29.20 1.97
CA PRO A 290 16.89 29.11 0.89
C PRO A 290 17.54 29.16 -0.49
N GLU A 291 18.65 29.89 -0.67
CA GLU A 291 19.35 29.98 -1.95
C GLU A 291 19.95 28.62 -2.36
N GLN A 292 20.53 27.88 -1.41
CA GLN A 292 21.03 26.51 -1.65
C GLN A 292 19.88 25.54 -1.91
N ARG A 293 18.76 25.67 -1.20
CA ARG A 293 17.55 24.87 -1.46
C ARG A 293 17.09 25.05 -2.91
N ASP A 294 16.96 26.28 -3.38
CA ASP A 294 16.52 26.59 -4.73
C ASP A 294 17.49 26.07 -5.81
N GLU A 295 18.80 26.15 -5.58
CA GLU A 295 19.80 25.57 -6.47
C GLU A 295 19.68 24.04 -6.54
N ILE A 296 19.59 23.36 -5.39
CA ILE A 296 19.44 21.90 -5.31
C ILE A 296 18.12 21.45 -5.97
N LEU A 297 17.02 22.20 -5.78
CA LEU A 297 15.73 21.88 -6.41
C LEU A 297 15.75 22.07 -7.93
N ARG A 298 16.45 23.07 -8.47
CA ARG A 298 16.66 23.21 -9.93
C ARG A 298 17.47 22.06 -10.50
N LEU A 299 18.46 21.55 -9.76
CA LEU A 299 19.19 20.33 -10.14
C LEU A 299 18.28 19.09 -10.09
N ALA A 300 17.46 18.94 -9.04
CA ALA A 300 16.49 17.85 -8.92
C ALA A 300 15.47 17.85 -10.07
N LEU A 301 14.97 19.03 -10.46
CA LEU A 301 14.07 19.22 -11.60
C LEU A 301 14.72 18.75 -12.90
N GLY A 302 15.97 19.14 -13.15
CA GLY A 302 16.73 18.72 -14.34
C GLY A 302 17.01 17.20 -14.41
N CYS A 303 17.03 16.50 -13.27
CA CYS A 303 17.08 15.03 -13.22
C CYS A 303 15.69 14.39 -13.44
N ALA A 304 14.65 14.90 -12.78
CA ALA A 304 13.30 14.36 -12.83
C ALA A 304 12.62 14.54 -14.20
N ASP A 305 12.80 15.70 -14.85
CA ASP A 305 12.34 15.98 -16.22
C ASP A 305 12.93 14.96 -17.20
N ARG A 306 14.25 14.75 -17.16
CA ARG A 306 14.94 13.75 -17.99
C ARG A 306 14.50 12.31 -17.70
N SER A 307 14.27 11.97 -16.43
CA SER A 307 13.73 10.65 -16.05
C SER A 307 12.33 10.44 -16.65
N THR A 308 11.48 11.46 -16.61
CA THR A 308 10.13 11.46 -17.21
C THR A 308 10.17 11.37 -18.74
N ILE A 309 11.12 12.05 -19.40
CA ILE A 309 11.35 11.94 -20.84
C ILE A 309 11.87 10.54 -21.23
N ALA A 310 12.71 9.91 -20.39
CA ALA A 310 13.26 8.59 -20.62
C ALA A 310 12.24 7.45 -20.41
N ALA A 311 11.38 7.55 -19.40
CA ALA A 311 10.32 6.59 -19.11
C ALA A 311 8.97 7.28 -18.81
N PRO A 312 8.27 7.77 -19.86
CA PRO A 312 7.00 8.48 -19.70
C PRO A 312 5.80 7.57 -19.40
N SER A 313 5.95 6.24 -19.50
CA SER A 313 4.90 5.27 -19.14
C SER A 313 4.95 4.81 -17.68
N GLU A 314 6.05 5.06 -16.97
CA GLU A 314 6.23 4.65 -15.58
C GLU A 314 5.70 5.71 -14.60
N PHE A 315 4.92 5.30 -13.60
CA PHE A 315 4.33 6.23 -12.63
C PHE A 315 5.39 6.94 -11.77
N GLY A 316 6.48 6.24 -11.44
CA GLY A 316 7.51 6.75 -10.54
C GLY A 316 8.14 8.06 -10.99
N THR A 317 8.42 8.20 -12.29
CA THR A 317 9.10 9.37 -12.87
C THR A 317 8.25 10.63 -12.77
N TRP A 318 6.98 10.55 -13.20
CA TRP A 318 5.98 11.60 -13.05
C TRP A 318 5.71 11.95 -11.59
N ALA A 319 5.60 10.94 -10.71
CA ALA A 319 5.38 11.16 -9.29
C ALA A 319 6.57 11.86 -8.61
N ARG A 320 7.81 11.57 -9.05
CA ARG A 320 9.02 12.27 -8.60
C ARG A 320 9.05 13.71 -9.12
N LEU A 321 8.74 13.94 -10.40
CA LEU A 321 8.67 15.27 -10.99
C LEU A 321 7.62 16.16 -10.28
N ALA A 322 6.44 15.60 -9.98
CA ALA A 322 5.42 16.28 -9.20
C ALA A 322 5.91 16.60 -7.77
N GLN A 323 6.62 15.69 -7.09
CA GLN A 323 7.24 15.94 -5.79
C GLN A 323 8.28 17.07 -5.83
N VAL A 324 9.06 17.20 -6.90
CA VAL A 324 10.00 18.32 -7.08
C VAL A 324 9.25 19.64 -7.22
N TYR A 325 8.21 19.73 -8.07
CA TYR A 325 7.40 20.95 -8.19
C TYR A 325 6.71 21.33 -6.86
N VAL A 326 6.22 20.35 -6.09
CA VAL A 326 5.64 20.55 -4.74
C VAL A 326 6.68 21.00 -3.69
N ALA A 327 7.98 20.74 -3.92
CA ALA A 327 9.07 21.28 -3.12
C ALA A 327 9.55 22.67 -3.59
N MET A 328 9.37 22.99 -4.88
CA MET A 328 9.63 24.30 -5.48
C MET A 328 8.46 25.30 -5.33
N GLU A 329 7.34 24.86 -4.76
CA GLU A 329 6.12 25.67 -4.59
C GLU A 329 5.47 26.11 -5.93
N ASP A 330 5.74 25.36 -7.00
CA ASP A 330 5.13 25.52 -8.32
C ASP A 330 3.88 24.63 -8.43
N TRP A 331 2.77 25.15 -7.89
CA TRP A 331 1.53 24.39 -7.75
C TRP A 331 0.84 24.08 -9.09
N GLU A 332 0.99 24.96 -10.09
CA GLU A 332 0.35 24.79 -11.40
C GLU A 332 1.07 23.69 -12.21
N ASN A 333 2.40 23.66 -12.24
CA ASN A 333 3.14 22.56 -12.86
C ASN A 333 3.08 21.28 -12.03
N ALA A 334 3.05 21.34 -10.70
CA ALA A 334 2.81 20.17 -9.84
C ALA A 334 1.48 19.48 -10.18
N LEU A 335 0.38 20.24 -10.24
CA LEU A 335 -0.94 19.68 -10.51
C LEU A 335 -1.07 19.17 -11.96
N THR A 336 -0.49 19.91 -12.93
CA THR A 336 -0.40 19.50 -14.33
C THR A 336 0.37 18.19 -14.50
N THR A 337 1.49 18.04 -13.80
CA THR A 337 2.32 16.82 -13.78
C THR A 337 1.55 15.66 -13.14
N LEU A 338 0.89 15.91 -12.01
CA LEU A 338 0.09 14.90 -11.32
C LEU A 338 -1.06 14.36 -12.18
N ASN A 339 -1.76 15.22 -12.92
CA ASN A 339 -2.80 14.83 -13.88
C ASN A 339 -2.25 14.04 -15.08
N SER A 340 -0.95 14.15 -15.35
CA SER A 340 -0.26 13.43 -16.43
C SER A 340 0.33 12.08 -15.97
N CYS A 341 0.24 11.74 -14.68
CA CYS A 341 0.73 10.46 -14.15
C CYS A 341 -0.02 9.25 -14.74
N PRO A 342 0.68 8.23 -15.27
CA PRO A 342 0.05 6.98 -15.71
C PRO A 342 -0.40 6.15 -14.49
N MET A 343 -1.68 5.84 -14.39
CA MET A 343 -2.27 5.19 -13.21
C MET A 343 -2.50 3.69 -13.41
N PHE A 344 -1.80 2.86 -12.63
CA PHE A 344 -1.92 1.40 -12.69
C PHE A 344 -2.97 0.86 -11.71
N THR A 345 -3.67 -0.21 -12.11
CA THR A 345 -4.54 -0.98 -11.23
C THR A 345 -3.72 -1.72 -10.18
N TYR A 346 -3.96 -1.42 -8.90
CA TYR A 346 -3.32 -2.11 -7.79
C TYR A 346 -3.65 -3.62 -7.81
N GLN A 347 -2.63 -4.46 -7.89
CA GLN A 347 -2.73 -5.90 -7.63
C GLN A 347 -2.44 -6.13 -6.14
N ASP A 348 -3.30 -6.89 -5.47
CA ASP A 348 -3.12 -7.24 -4.05
C ASP A 348 -2.26 -8.51 -3.94
N LYS A 349 -1.59 -8.69 -2.80
CA LYS A 349 -0.68 -9.83 -2.59
C LYS A 349 -1.47 -11.15 -2.56
N ASP A 350 -0.92 -12.20 -3.15
CA ASP A 350 -1.53 -13.54 -3.20
C ASP A 350 -2.00 -13.99 -1.79
N THR A 351 -3.30 -13.94 -1.52
CA THR A 351 -3.88 -14.46 -0.25
C THR A 351 -4.33 -15.90 -0.45
N PRO A 352 -4.09 -16.80 0.54
CA PRO A 352 -4.55 -18.17 0.44
C PRO A 352 -6.08 -18.19 0.53
N ILE A 353 -6.73 -18.69 -0.52
CA ILE A 353 -8.15 -19.02 -0.52
C ILE A 353 -8.28 -20.44 0.05
N MET A 354 -9.05 -20.60 1.13
CA MET A 354 -9.19 -21.86 1.85
C MET A 354 -10.67 -22.20 2.07
N PRO A 355 -11.03 -23.49 2.18
CA PRO A 355 -12.36 -23.95 2.60
C PRO A 355 -12.77 -23.45 4.00
N GLU A 356 -14.06 -23.55 4.31
CA GLU A 356 -14.58 -23.18 5.62
C GLU A 356 -14.05 -24.13 6.71
N ALA A 357 -13.42 -23.56 7.74
CA ALA A 357 -12.77 -24.33 8.79
C ALA A 357 -13.78 -24.90 9.79
N ARG A 358 -13.72 -26.22 10.01
CA ARG A 358 -14.56 -26.93 10.99
C ARG A 358 -14.39 -26.42 12.42
N GLU A 359 -13.15 -26.15 12.81
CA GLU A 359 -12.78 -25.66 14.14
C GLU A 359 -11.47 -24.88 14.04
N VAL A 360 -11.39 -23.72 14.69
CA VAL A 360 -10.21 -22.84 14.67
C VAL A 360 -9.66 -22.69 16.08
N HIS A 361 -8.45 -23.19 16.32
CA HIS A 361 -7.76 -23.07 17.59
C HIS A 361 -6.63 -22.03 17.50
N LEU A 362 -6.79 -20.90 18.21
CA LEU A 362 -5.79 -19.83 18.30
C LEU A 362 -5.21 -19.76 19.73
N PRO A 363 -4.22 -20.58 20.09
CA PRO A 363 -3.65 -20.60 21.43
C PRO A 363 -2.81 -19.34 21.70
N ILE A 364 -2.83 -18.90 22.96
CA ILE A 364 -2.07 -17.74 23.46
C ILE A 364 -0.81 -18.26 24.17
N LEU A 365 0.37 -17.70 23.83
CA LEU A 365 1.62 -17.99 24.55
C LEU A 365 1.52 -17.45 26.00
N PRO A 366 1.84 -18.24 27.03
CA PRO A 366 1.99 -17.73 28.40
C PRO A 366 2.97 -16.56 28.49
N GLU A 367 4.02 -16.57 27.67
CA GLU A 367 5.08 -15.56 27.62
C GLU A 367 4.62 -14.22 27.04
N THR A 368 3.56 -14.20 26.23
CA THR A 368 3.04 -12.97 25.59
C THR A 368 1.90 -12.31 26.37
N ARG A 369 1.51 -12.86 27.51
CA ARG A 369 0.39 -12.33 28.28
C ARG A 369 0.72 -10.95 28.85
N LEU A 370 -0.12 -9.98 28.54
CA LEU A 370 -0.07 -8.65 29.14
C LEU A 370 -1.49 -8.10 29.24
N ASP A 371 -1.95 -7.78 30.44
CA ASP A 371 -3.34 -7.40 30.70
C ASP A 371 -3.80 -6.18 29.87
N GLU A 372 -2.88 -5.24 29.56
CA GLU A 372 -3.14 -4.11 28.66
C GLU A 372 -3.50 -4.52 27.22
N ILE A 373 -3.06 -5.70 26.77
CA ILE A 373 -3.19 -6.22 25.40
C ILE A 373 -4.27 -7.32 25.33
N ASP A 374 -4.32 -8.20 26.34
CA ASP A 374 -5.27 -9.31 26.44
C ASP A 374 -6.60 -8.91 27.10
N SER A 375 -6.80 -7.63 27.42
CA SER A 375 -8.11 -7.09 27.79
C SER A 375 -9.10 -7.27 26.63
N GLU A 376 -10.00 -8.25 26.78
CA GLU A 376 -11.20 -8.41 25.97
C GLU A 376 -11.90 -7.04 25.78
N PRO A 377 -12.39 -6.71 24.58
CA PRO A 377 -13.21 -5.53 24.38
C PRO A 377 -14.51 -5.70 25.17
N ASP A 378 -14.54 -5.12 26.37
CA ASP A 378 -15.69 -5.12 27.28
C ASP A 378 -16.94 -4.77 26.47
N SER A 379 -17.85 -5.73 26.30
CA SER A 379 -18.83 -5.73 25.19
C SER A 379 -19.87 -4.60 25.27
N ARG A 380 -19.84 -3.85 26.38
CA ARG A 380 -20.49 -2.54 26.58
C ARG A 380 -19.92 -1.44 25.68
N PHE A 381 -18.71 -1.60 25.15
CA PHE A 381 -18.03 -0.70 24.20
C PHE A 381 -18.05 -1.21 22.76
N SER A 382 -18.98 -2.11 22.40
CA SER A 382 -19.40 -2.31 21.01
C SER A 382 -20.23 -1.10 20.52
N GLU A 383 -19.74 0.11 20.76
CA GLU A 383 -20.37 1.37 20.36
C GLU A 383 -20.36 1.48 18.84
N GLN A 384 -21.54 1.75 18.27
CA GLN A 384 -21.73 1.77 16.83
C GLN A 384 -20.97 2.95 16.20
N VAL A 385 -19.83 2.66 15.57
CA VAL A 385 -18.96 3.63 14.90
C VAL A 385 -19.76 4.41 13.86
N ASP A 386 -19.56 5.73 13.83
CA ASP A 386 -20.23 6.63 12.88
C ASP A 386 -20.00 6.17 11.42
N ALA A 387 -21.09 5.95 10.69
CA ALA A 387 -21.05 5.49 9.30
C ALA A 387 -20.28 6.45 8.38
N SER A 388 -20.21 7.74 8.71
CA SER A 388 -19.40 8.72 7.97
C SER A 388 -17.88 8.53 8.15
N LEU A 389 -17.45 7.95 9.28
CA LEU A 389 -16.05 7.59 9.54
C LEU A 389 -15.68 6.27 8.86
N LEU A 390 -16.59 5.29 8.85
CA LEU A 390 -16.41 4.02 8.12
C LEU A 390 -16.42 4.22 6.59
N GLY A 391 -17.16 5.21 6.09
CA GLY A 391 -17.27 5.52 4.66
C GLY A 391 -16.07 6.23 4.02
N LEU A 392 -15.00 6.54 4.78
CA LEU A 392 -13.84 7.32 4.29
C LEU A 392 -13.00 6.55 3.26
N ARG A 393 -13.34 6.74 1.98
CA ARG A 393 -12.72 6.06 0.82
C ARG A 393 -11.19 6.19 0.78
N ALA A 394 -10.64 7.30 1.25
CA ALA A 394 -9.20 7.57 1.32
C ALA A 394 -8.41 6.51 2.10
N ALA A 395 -9.02 5.85 3.09
CA ALA A 395 -8.37 4.77 3.84
C ALA A 395 -8.18 3.48 3.00
N GLY A 396 -8.95 3.33 1.92
CA GLY A 396 -8.86 2.19 1.01
C GLY A 396 -7.72 2.26 0.00
N TYR A 397 -7.21 3.46 -0.34
CA TYR A 397 -6.26 3.62 -1.44
C TYR A 397 -4.94 2.85 -1.24
N ARG A 398 -4.48 2.19 -2.31
CA ARG A 398 -3.22 1.43 -2.43
C ARG A 398 -2.52 1.80 -3.75
N GLY A 399 -1.28 1.32 -3.94
CA GLY A 399 -0.49 1.56 -5.15
C GLY A 399 -0.34 3.05 -5.53
N THR A 400 -0.33 3.31 -6.84
CA THR A 400 -0.28 4.63 -7.49
C THR A 400 -1.24 5.65 -6.87
N PHE A 401 -2.51 5.29 -6.69
CA PHE A 401 -3.56 6.15 -6.12
C PHE A 401 -3.22 6.67 -4.72
N LYS A 402 -2.61 5.83 -3.88
CA LYS A 402 -2.19 6.24 -2.52
C LYS A 402 -1.05 7.27 -2.58
N GLN A 403 -0.12 7.11 -3.51
CA GLN A 403 1.00 8.04 -3.67
C GLN A 403 0.56 9.37 -4.32
N ALA A 404 -0.32 9.31 -5.31
CA ALA A 404 -0.95 10.51 -5.89
C ALA A 404 -1.77 11.30 -4.84
N TYR A 405 -2.58 10.60 -4.03
CA TYR A 405 -3.33 11.23 -2.94
C TYR A 405 -2.43 11.88 -1.88
N ARG A 406 -1.29 11.24 -1.54
CA ARG A 406 -0.29 11.84 -0.63
C ARG A 406 0.32 13.14 -1.18
N ILE A 407 0.61 13.20 -2.48
CA ILE A 407 1.11 14.43 -3.12
C ILE A 407 0.03 15.52 -3.05
N LEU A 408 -1.22 15.17 -3.32
CA LEU A 408 -2.35 16.10 -3.24
C LEU A 408 -2.61 16.62 -1.80
N THR A 409 -2.50 15.77 -0.77
CA THR A 409 -2.62 16.25 0.63
C THR A 409 -1.41 17.09 1.06
N GLU A 410 -0.20 16.81 0.57
CA GLU A 410 0.97 17.67 0.82
C GLU A 410 0.81 19.06 0.20
N MET A 411 0.25 19.17 -1.01
CA MET A 411 -0.11 20.46 -1.62
C MET A 411 -1.14 21.19 -0.75
N THR A 412 -2.23 20.49 -0.41
CA THR A 412 -3.35 21.06 0.37
C THR A 412 -2.91 21.57 1.73
N ALA A 413 -2.00 20.87 2.42
CA ALA A 413 -1.46 21.27 3.71
C ALA A 413 -0.61 22.55 3.65
N LYS A 414 -0.07 22.91 2.47
CA LYS A 414 0.75 24.13 2.27
C LYS A 414 -0.08 25.33 1.80
N ILE A 415 -1.00 25.15 0.84
CA ILE A 415 -1.76 26.26 0.23
C ILE A 415 -3.22 26.39 0.66
N GLY A 416 -3.78 25.36 1.31
CA GLY A 416 -5.20 25.31 1.66
C GLY A 416 -6.14 24.97 0.49
N TRP A 417 -7.36 24.56 0.84
CA TRP A 417 -8.36 24.06 -0.11
C TRP A 417 -8.79 25.08 -1.16
N ASP A 418 -9.13 26.31 -0.76
CA ASP A 418 -9.69 27.31 -1.67
C ASP A 418 -8.66 27.80 -2.70
N GLN A 419 -7.38 27.83 -2.34
CA GLN A 419 -6.30 28.17 -3.27
C GLN A 419 -6.01 27.02 -4.23
N LEU A 420 -6.04 25.76 -3.75
CA LEU A 420 -5.94 24.58 -4.60
C LEU A 420 -7.09 24.50 -5.61
N LEU A 421 -8.32 24.87 -5.23
CA LEU A 421 -9.45 24.96 -6.16
C LEU A 421 -9.28 26.04 -7.24
N LYS A 422 -8.72 27.20 -6.91
CA LYS A 422 -8.39 28.23 -7.93
C LYS A 422 -7.33 27.73 -8.90
N ILE A 423 -6.28 27.08 -8.41
CA ILE A 423 -5.25 26.46 -9.26
C ILE A 423 -5.88 25.38 -10.16
N ARG A 424 -6.79 24.57 -9.61
CA ARG A 424 -7.56 23.57 -10.38
C ARG A 424 -8.36 24.22 -11.51
N SER A 425 -9.07 25.32 -11.24
CA SER A 425 -9.87 26.02 -12.26
C SER A 425 -9.04 26.89 -13.23
N ASN A 426 -7.82 27.29 -12.87
CA ASN A 426 -6.86 27.92 -13.78
C ASN A 426 -6.30 26.92 -14.79
N VAL A 427 -5.91 25.73 -14.32
CA VAL A 427 -5.16 24.73 -15.09
C VAL A 427 -6.07 23.80 -15.90
N PHE A 428 -7.28 23.47 -15.39
CA PHE A 428 -8.15 22.48 -16.00
C PHE A 428 -9.52 23.01 -16.49
N VAL A 429 -10.06 22.28 -17.46
CA VAL A 429 -11.50 22.19 -17.80
C VAL A 429 -12.03 20.86 -17.28
N MET A 430 -13.27 20.84 -16.77
CA MET A 430 -13.96 19.62 -16.37
C MET A 430 -14.59 18.92 -17.58
N GLU A 431 -14.77 17.59 -17.53
CA GLU A 431 -15.28 16.86 -18.71
C GLU A 431 -16.70 17.29 -19.10
N ASP A 432 -17.57 17.60 -18.13
CA ASP A 432 -18.94 18.02 -18.41
C ASP A 432 -19.02 19.47 -18.96
N GLU A 433 -18.09 20.35 -18.58
CA GLU A 433 -17.91 21.67 -19.20
C GLU A 433 -17.51 21.49 -20.68
N TYR A 434 -16.44 20.72 -20.93
CA TYR A 434 -15.93 20.43 -22.28
C TYR A 434 -16.97 19.71 -23.17
N ARG A 435 -17.81 18.84 -22.60
CA ARG A 435 -18.91 18.18 -23.31
C ARG A 435 -20.04 19.14 -23.65
N SER A 436 -20.43 20.01 -22.71
CA SER A 436 -21.51 20.98 -22.90
C SER A 436 -21.13 22.01 -23.96
N GLU A 437 -19.94 22.60 -23.86
CA GLU A 437 -19.42 23.53 -24.87
C GLU A 437 -19.29 22.88 -26.25
N LYS A 438 -18.95 21.58 -26.33
CA LYS A 438 -18.90 20.86 -27.62
C LYS A 438 -20.28 20.60 -28.23
N GLN A 439 -21.34 20.56 -27.42
CA GLN A 439 -22.73 20.55 -27.93
C GLN A 439 -23.15 21.96 -28.36
N GLU A 440 -22.89 22.99 -27.57
CA GLU A 440 -23.21 24.39 -27.92
C GLU A 440 -22.46 24.87 -29.18
N ALA A 441 -21.18 24.54 -29.32
CA ALA A 441 -20.38 24.81 -30.50
C ALA A 441 -20.85 24.04 -31.76
N SER A 442 -21.70 23.02 -31.61
CA SER A 442 -22.35 22.35 -32.75
C SER A 442 -23.65 23.02 -33.20
N HIS A 443 -24.17 23.98 -32.41
CA HIS A 443 -25.43 24.69 -32.70
C HIS A 443 -25.23 26.07 -33.39
N THR A 444 -24.00 26.49 -33.67
CA THR A 444 -23.66 27.81 -34.25
C THR A 444 -23.85 27.91 -35.77
N ALA A 445 -25.09 27.66 -36.22
CA ALA A 445 -25.65 28.03 -37.53
C ALA A 445 -25.18 27.16 -38.74
N PRO A 446 -25.82 27.23 -39.94
CA PRO A 446 -26.51 28.39 -40.54
C PRO A 446 -28.02 28.51 -40.30
N LEU A 447 -28.42 29.72 -39.89
CA LEU A 447 -29.64 30.47 -40.26
C LEU A 447 -30.92 29.71 -40.67
N LYS A 448 -31.94 29.82 -39.81
CA LYS A 448 -33.34 29.46 -40.11
C LYS A 448 -33.84 30.10 -41.41
N ARG A 449 -34.39 29.31 -42.33
CA ARG A 449 -35.28 29.78 -43.41
C ARG A 449 -36.72 29.34 -43.11
N SER A 450 -37.63 30.29 -42.98
CA SER A 450 -39.07 30.03 -42.84
C SER A 450 -39.73 29.82 -44.21
N PRO A 451 -40.78 28.98 -44.33
CA PRO A 451 -41.37 28.62 -45.62
C PRO A 451 -42.53 29.54 -46.05
N SER A 452 -42.41 30.19 -47.22
CA SER A 452 -43.52 30.55 -48.14
C SER A 452 -42.96 31.17 -49.44
N ILE A 453 -43.76 31.14 -50.53
CA ILE A 453 -43.50 31.74 -51.87
C ILE A 453 -42.31 31.06 -52.62
N ASP A 454 -42.46 30.17 -53.62
CA ASP A 454 -43.30 30.13 -54.86
C ASP A 454 -42.82 31.10 -55.97
N GLY A 455 -42.43 30.70 -57.19
CA GLY A 455 -42.30 29.35 -57.79
C GLY A 455 -41.87 29.40 -59.27
N LEU A 456 -42.10 28.28 -59.98
CA LEU A 456 -42.01 28.04 -61.46
C LEU A 456 -40.63 27.78 -62.16
N ARG A 457 -40.68 26.74 -63.02
CA ARG A 457 -39.70 26.25 -64.04
C ARG A 457 -38.34 25.72 -63.54
N GLY A 458 -37.92 24.49 -63.90
CA GLY A 458 -38.59 23.43 -64.68
C GLY A 458 -37.70 22.21 -64.92
N THR A 459 -38.28 21.04 -65.15
CA THR A 459 -37.57 19.76 -65.41
C THR A 459 -37.18 19.62 -66.90
N PRO A 460 -36.25 18.70 -67.25
CA PRO A 460 -36.61 17.29 -67.46
C PRO A 460 -35.62 16.26 -66.86
N VAL A 461 -36.10 15.02 -66.70
CA VAL A 461 -35.30 13.80 -66.40
C VAL A 461 -34.98 13.06 -67.72
N PRO A 462 -33.96 12.17 -67.78
CA PRO A 462 -34.20 10.70 -67.76
C PRO A 462 -33.29 9.93 -66.75
N MET A 463 -33.80 8.94 -65.97
CA MET A 463 -33.90 7.47 -66.24
C MET A 463 -32.55 6.71 -66.22
N THR A 464 -32.36 5.47 -65.72
CA THR A 464 -33.17 4.40 -65.04
C THR A 464 -32.17 3.33 -64.49
N ASN A 465 -32.45 2.36 -63.60
CA ASN A 465 -33.66 1.87 -62.87
C ASN A 465 -33.45 2.07 -61.32
N GLY A 466 -33.97 1.35 -60.31
CA GLY A 466 -34.68 0.05 -60.19
C GLY A 466 -33.73 -1.14 -59.90
N ASP A 467 -34.08 -2.23 -59.18
CA ASP A 467 -35.38 -2.70 -58.61
C ASP A 467 -35.10 -3.21 -57.15
N GLU A 468 -35.90 -2.96 -56.08
CA GLU A 468 -37.23 -3.51 -55.67
C GLU A 468 -37.16 -5.01 -55.27
N GLU A 469 -37.87 -5.59 -54.27
CA GLU A 469 -39.13 -5.32 -53.51
C GLU A 469 -38.87 -5.39 -51.96
N GLU A 470 -39.63 -4.87 -50.97
CA GLU A 470 -41.10 -4.79 -50.65
C GLU A 470 -41.75 -6.10 -50.10
N SER A 471 -42.80 -6.13 -49.24
CA SER A 471 -43.50 -5.13 -48.35
C SER A 471 -44.50 -5.84 -47.36
N GLY A 472 -45.33 -5.10 -46.58
CA GLY A 472 -46.41 -5.57 -45.67
C GLY A 472 -46.20 -5.22 -44.17
N ASP A 473 -47.00 -4.43 -43.42
CA ASP A 473 -48.47 -4.13 -43.30
C ASP A 473 -49.24 -5.12 -42.38
N GLU A 474 -50.27 -4.77 -41.57
CA GLU A 474 -51.07 -3.52 -41.41
C GLU A 474 -51.64 -3.35 -39.96
N GLU A 475 -52.59 -2.42 -39.71
CA GLU A 475 -53.09 -1.96 -38.37
C GLU A 475 -54.33 -2.68 -37.78
N THR A 476 -54.71 -2.42 -36.51
CA THR A 476 -56.00 -1.75 -36.07
C THR A 476 -56.39 -1.90 -34.57
N GLY A 477 -57.06 -0.87 -33.99
CA GLY A 477 -57.90 -0.90 -32.76
C GLY A 477 -57.21 -0.75 -31.38
N GLN A 478 -57.25 0.39 -30.67
CA GLN A 478 -58.37 0.99 -29.87
C GLN A 478 -58.88 0.09 -28.72
N ALA A 479 -58.96 0.52 -27.44
CA ALA A 479 -58.77 1.84 -26.77
C ALA A 479 -58.24 1.62 -25.31
N GLU A 480 -58.18 2.53 -24.31
CA GLU A 480 -58.84 3.84 -24.12
C GLU A 480 -58.02 4.85 -23.25
N GLU A 481 -58.60 5.52 -22.23
CA GLU A 481 -58.19 6.85 -21.74
C GLU A 481 -57.82 7.04 -20.23
N LYS A 482 -56.91 8.02 -19.99
CA LYS A 482 -56.87 9.06 -18.92
C LYS A 482 -56.74 8.66 -17.42
N GLY A 483 -56.26 9.53 -16.52
CA GLY A 483 -55.69 10.90 -16.64
C GLY A 483 -55.41 11.50 -15.24
N CYS A 484 -54.32 12.23 -15.01
CA CYS A 484 -54.16 13.70 -15.13
C CYS A 484 -53.99 14.36 -13.74
N SER A 485 -53.51 15.62 -13.69
CA SER A 485 -52.98 16.31 -12.49
C SER A 485 -53.63 17.67 -12.22
N THR A 486 -53.83 18.02 -10.94
CA THR A 486 -53.95 19.39 -10.37
C THR A 486 -53.58 19.31 -8.87
N ALA A 487 -52.83 20.18 -8.19
CA ALA A 487 -52.52 21.63 -8.29
C ALA A 487 -53.27 22.48 -7.23
N ASP A 488 -52.65 23.61 -6.86
CA ASP A 488 -53.14 24.74 -6.04
C ASP A 488 -53.40 24.54 -4.52
N ALA A 489 -53.26 25.53 -3.63
CA ALA A 489 -52.49 26.80 -3.62
C ALA A 489 -52.60 27.47 -2.22
N LEU A 490 -51.78 28.51 -1.93
CA LEU A 490 -52.12 29.83 -1.32
C LEU A 490 -51.00 30.47 -0.47
N ASP A 491 -51.02 31.81 -0.38
CA ASP A 491 -49.93 32.71 0.05
C ASP A 491 -50.01 33.27 1.49
N ALA A 492 -48.91 33.87 1.96
CA ALA A 492 -48.79 35.30 2.35
C ALA A 492 -48.01 35.65 3.66
N ASN A 493 -46.94 36.44 3.48
CA ASN A 493 -46.32 37.47 4.35
C ASN A 493 -46.02 37.28 5.86
N GLY A 494 -44.77 37.61 6.23
CA GLY A 494 -44.33 38.02 7.59
C GLY A 494 -42.84 38.39 7.63
N ASP A 495 -42.48 39.58 8.14
CA ASP A 495 -41.10 40.11 8.20
C ASP A 495 -40.21 39.42 9.26
N GLY A 496 -38.88 39.38 9.04
CA GLY A 496 -37.90 38.83 10.00
C GLY A 496 -36.43 38.80 9.53
N ASP A 497 -35.78 39.97 9.54
CA ASP A 497 -34.37 40.28 9.22
C ASP A 497 -33.27 39.25 9.64
N GLY A 498 -32.14 39.23 8.89
CA GLY A 498 -30.81 39.08 9.53
C GLY A 498 -29.87 37.89 9.23
N SER A 499 -29.57 37.54 7.96
CA SER A 499 -28.18 37.22 7.49
C SER A 499 -28.12 36.57 6.10
N SER A 500 -27.06 36.86 5.33
CA SER A 500 -26.93 36.51 3.90
C SER A 500 -26.00 35.32 3.64
N VAL A 501 -26.46 34.37 2.83
CA VAL A 501 -25.63 33.40 2.09
C VAL A 501 -25.70 33.76 0.62
N GLU A 502 -24.57 34.15 0.02
CA GLU A 502 -24.52 34.49 -1.41
C GLU A 502 -24.68 33.26 -2.30
N LYS A 503 -25.44 33.40 -3.38
CA LYS A 503 -25.50 32.42 -4.48
C LYS A 503 -24.50 32.81 -5.58
N PRO A 504 -23.92 31.85 -6.32
CA PRO A 504 -22.96 32.14 -7.38
C PRO A 504 -23.59 32.95 -8.53
N PRO A 505 -22.86 33.92 -9.13
CA PRO A 505 -23.43 34.96 -9.99
C PRO A 505 -23.59 34.56 -11.47
N HIS A 506 -24.20 33.40 -11.76
CA HIS A 506 -24.50 32.97 -13.14
C HIS A 506 -25.95 32.50 -13.31
N THR A 507 -26.86 33.45 -13.47
CA THR A 507 -28.21 33.23 -14.03
C THR A 507 -28.63 34.52 -14.74
N ILE A 508 -28.51 34.56 -16.07
CA ILE A 508 -28.84 35.74 -16.89
C ILE A 508 -30.24 35.57 -17.46
N ASP A 509 -31.07 36.60 -17.30
CA ASP A 509 -32.49 36.57 -17.67
C ASP A 509 -32.68 36.73 -19.20
N PRO A 510 -33.44 35.88 -19.93
CA PRO A 510 -33.32 35.77 -21.40
C PRO A 510 -33.93 36.89 -22.27
N GLN A 511 -34.15 38.11 -21.75
CA GLN A 511 -34.96 39.14 -22.43
C GLN A 511 -34.32 40.53 -22.66
N LEU A 512 -33.01 40.72 -22.38
CA LEU A 512 -32.33 42.01 -22.62
C LEU A 512 -31.13 41.93 -23.58
N VAL A 513 -31.37 41.39 -24.79
CA VAL A 513 -30.40 41.50 -25.89
C VAL A 513 -30.54 42.84 -26.61
N LYS A 514 -29.79 43.84 -26.14
CA LYS A 514 -29.32 44.93 -27.02
C LYS A 514 -27.98 44.51 -27.65
N ALA A 515 -27.76 44.93 -28.89
CA ALA A 515 -26.55 44.57 -29.63
C ALA A 515 -25.40 45.53 -29.27
N ASP A 516 -24.52 45.09 -28.39
CA ASP A 516 -23.21 45.69 -28.16
C ASP A 516 -22.10 44.79 -28.71
N THR A 517 -21.08 45.40 -29.30
CA THR A 517 -20.05 44.69 -30.12
C THR A 517 -19.01 43.94 -29.28
N ASP A 518 -19.01 44.12 -27.95
CA ASP A 518 -17.96 43.61 -27.05
C ASP A 518 -18.10 42.11 -26.71
N ASN A 519 -19.22 41.45 -27.04
CA ASN A 519 -19.38 40.01 -26.82
C ASN A 519 -18.43 39.16 -27.69
N THR A 520 -17.94 39.67 -28.83
CA THR A 520 -17.04 38.92 -29.70
C THR A 520 -15.65 38.76 -29.06
N THR A 521 -15.10 39.84 -28.50
CA THR A 521 -13.79 39.82 -27.82
C THR A 521 -13.83 39.05 -26.51
N GLN A 522 -14.95 39.09 -25.76
CA GLN A 522 -15.10 38.24 -24.57
C GLN A 522 -15.17 36.75 -24.91
N ASN A 523 -15.87 36.36 -25.98
CA ASN A 523 -15.90 34.97 -26.44
C ASN A 523 -14.53 34.49 -26.96
N ASP A 524 -13.78 35.31 -27.71
CA ASP A 524 -12.42 34.96 -28.16
C ASP A 524 -11.43 34.88 -26.98
N GLU A 525 -11.56 35.74 -25.96
CA GLU A 525 -10.81 35.58 -24.70
C GLU A 525 -11.21 34.32 -23.92
N HIS A 526 -12.49 33.92 -23.94
CA HIS A 526 -12.94 32.70 -23.28
C HIS A 526 -12.40 31.45 -24.00
N LEU A 527 -12.59 31.36 -25.33
CA LEU A 527 -12.05 30.27 -26.16
C LEU A 527 -10.52 30.17 -26.06
N SER A 528 -9.79 31.27 -26.02
CA SER A 528 -8.32 31.22 -25.88
C SER A 528 -7.88 30.76 -24.49
N LYS A 529 -8.56 31.19 -23.42
CA LYS A 529 -8.34 30.70 -22.03
C LYS A 529 -8.75 29.24 -21.83
N LEU A 530 -9.68 28.71 -22.64
CA LEU A 530 -10.04 27.30 -22.66
C LEU A 530 -9.03 26.46 -23.44
N ASN A 531 -8.56 26.94 -24.60
CA ASN A 531 -7.55 26.24 -25.42
C ASN A 531 -6.18 26.09 -24.72
N THR A 532 -5.88 26.89 -23.69
CA THR A 532 -4.67 26.73 -22.86
C THR A 532 -4.84 25.75 -21.69
N LYS A 533 -6.08 25.41 -21.30
CA LYS A 533 -6.37 24.50 -20.19
C LYS A 533 -6.32 23.05 -20.64
N ARG A 534 -6.03 22.14 -19.70
CA ARG A 534 -6.04 20.70 -19.95
C ARG A 534 -7.34 20.06 -19.43
N LEU A 535 -7.69 18.88 -19.93
CA LEU A 535 -8.78 18.11 -19.33
C LEU A 535 -8.33 17.55 -17.97
N CYS A 536 -9.14 17.74 -16.93
CA CYS A 536 -8.94 17.06 -15.65
C CYS A 536 -9.26 15.56 -15.81
N GLU A 537 -8.32 14.69 -15.45
CA GLU A 537 -8.54 13.25 -15.46
C GLU A 537 -9.55 12.82 -14.41
N ARG A 538 -10.48 11.92 -14.76
CA ARG A 538 -11.57 11.49 -13.86
C ARG A 538 -11.07 10.91 -12.54
N TRP A 539 -9.91 10.25 -12.56
CA TRP A 539 -9.30 9.70 -11.36
C TRP A 539 -8.81 10.82 -10.42
N LEU A 540 -8.28 11.92 -10.96
CA LEU A 540 -7.80 13.05 -10.17
C LEU A 540 -8.98 13.85 -9.59
N ASP A 541 -10.06 14.06 -10.35
CA ASP A 541 -11.27 14.67 -9.79
C ASP A 541 -11.91 13.77 -8.70
N SER A 542 -11.87 12.45 -8.86
CA SER A 542 -12.25 11.54 -7.77
C SER A 542 -11.34 11.64 -6.54
N LEU A 543 -10.05 11.98 -6.69
CA LEU A 543 -9.19 12.29 -5.54
C LEU A 543 -9.58 13.63 -4.90
N PHE A 544 -9.94 14.65 -5.69
CA PHE A 544 -10.45 15.93 -5.18
C PHE A 544 -11.73 15.77 -4.35
N MET A 545 -12.68 14.95 -4.82
CA MET A 545 -13.92 14.69 -4.09
C MET A 545 -13.68 13.92 -2.78
N VAL A 546 -12.78 12.92 -2.78
CA VAL A 546 -12.42 12.17 -1.57
C VAL A 546 -11.57 13.01 -0.60
N LEU A 547 -10.74 13.92 -1.11
CA LEU A 547 -10.03 14.91 -0.31
C LEU A 547 -11.01 15.88 0.39
N TYR A 548 -12.03 16.35 -0.32
CA TYR A 548 -13.10 17.14 0.28
C TYR A 548 -13.86 16.38 1.37
N GLU A 549 -14.13 15.09 1.18
CA GLU A 549 -14.74 14.23 2.21
C GLU A 549 -13.84 14.12 3.46
N ASP A 550 -12.54 13.83 3.30
CA ASP A 550 -11.55 13.76 4.39
C ASP A 550 -11.44 15.12 5.13
N LEU A 551 -11.27 16.22 4.41
CA LEU A 551 -11.17 17.58 4.96
C LEU A 551 -12.44 17.96 5.75
N ARG A 552 -13.62 17.74 5.17
CA ARG A 552 -14.91 18.06 5.80
C ARG A 552 -15.08 17.30 7.12
N VAL A 553 -14.76 16.01 7.15
CA VAL A 553 -14.84 15.18 8.37
C VAL A 553 -13.82 15.64 9.41
N TYR A 554 -12.59 15.99 8.99
CA TYR A 554 -11.57 16.57 9.87
C TYR A 554 -12.05 17.89 10.49
N THR A 555 -12.55 18.83 9.69
CA THR A 555 -13.09 20.11 10.19
C THR A 555 -14.25 19.88 11.17
N ILE A 556 -15.21 19.02 10.85
CA ILE A 556 -16.32 18.69 11.75
C ILE A 556 -15.79 18.18 13.11
N TRP A 557 -14.83 17.25 13.10
CA TRP A 557 -14.20 16.73 14.32
C TRP A 557 -13.50 17.82 15.14
N ARG A 558 -12.65 18.65 14.51
CA ARG A 558 -11.94 19.73 15.23
C ARG A 558 -12.91 20.79 15.78
N THR A 559 -13.95 21.15 15.03
CA THR A 559 -15.01 22.08 15.49
C THR A 559 -15.79 21.49 16.67
N GLN A 560 -16.18 20.21 16.61
CA GLN A 560 -16.86 19.55 17.73
C GLN A 560 -15.96 19.50 18.99
N MET A 561 -14.69 19.12 18.86
CA MET A 561 -13.74 19.13 19.98
C MET A 561 -13.60 20.53 20.60
N ALA A 562 -13.53 21.58 19.78
CA ALA A 562 -13.46 22.96 20.24
C ALA A 562 -14.74 23.38 20.99
N GLN A 563 -15.93 23.02 20.47
CA GLN A 563 -17.22 23.31 21.11
C GLN A 563 -17.35 22.63 22.47
N TYR A 564 -17.04 21.33 22.57
CA TYR A 564 -17.08 20.60 23.83
C TYR A 564 -16.05 21.15 24.84
N ARG A 565 -14.83 21.47 24.39
CA ARG A 565 -13.78 22.09 25.22
C ARG A 565 -14.23 23.47 25.75
N ALA A 566 -14.93 24.27 24.94
CA ALA A 566 -15.50 25.56 25.37
C ALA A 566 -16.67 25.41 26.36
N GLN A 567 -17.49 24.36 26.21
CA GLN A 567 -18.58 24.01 27.13
C GLN A 567 -18.10 23.29 28.41
N GLN A 568 -16.79 23.08 28.57
CA GLN A 568 -16.17 22.26 29.63
C GLN A 568 -16.70 20.81 29.69
N MET A 569 -17.25 20.32 28.58
CA MET A 569 -17.76 18.95 28.45
C MET A 569 -16.68 18.00 27.91
N GLN A 570 -16.68 16.76 28.39
CA GLN A 570 -15.80 15.72 27.84
C GLN A 570 -16.31 15.32 26.45
N TYR A 571 -15.51 15.58 25.41
CA TYR A 571 -15.74 15.01 24.09
C TYR A 571 -15.44 13.51 24.13
N LYS A 572 -16.47 12.68 23.98
CA LYS A 572 -16.38 11.21 24.00
C LYS A 572 -16.67 10.65 22.62
N LYS A 573 -15.83 9.70 22.22
CA LYS A 573 -15.81 8.97 20.95
C LYS A 573 -15.23 7.59 21.24
N SER A 574 -15.63 6.57 20.48
CA SER A 574 -15.16 5.20 20.70
C SER A 574 -13.67 5.05 20.35
N ALA A 575 -13.02 4.00 20.86
CA ALA A 575 -11.61 3.75 20.56
C ALA A 575 -11.33 3.57 19.05
N GLU A 576 -12.32 3.12 18.28
CA GLU A 576 -12.22 2.92 16.82
C GLU A 576 -12.45 4.22 16.05
N GLU A 577 -13.36 5.07 16.51
CA GLU A 577 -13.50 6.43 15.98
C GLU A 577 -12.20 7.22 16.15
N TRP A 578 -11.54 7.14 17.32
CA TRP A 578 -10.23 7.77 17.54
C TRP A 578 -9.12 7.18 16.66
N GLU A 579 -9.12 5.87 16.40
CA GLU A 579 -8.15 5.24 15.48
C GLU A 579 -8.35 5.71 14.02
N ILE A 580 -9.60 5.88 13.59
CA ILE A 580 -9.94 6.39 12.25
C ILE A 580 -9.60 7.89 12.15
N LEU A 581 -9.95 8.70 13.16
CA LEU A 581 -9.67 10.14 13.20
C LEU A 581 -8.17 10.45 13.23
N GLY A 582 -7.37 9.68 14.00
CA GLY A 582 -5.92 9.79 13.96
C GLY A 582 -5.33 9.44 12.59
N ALA A 583 -5.84 8.37 11.97
CA ALA A 583 -5.44 7.98 10.61
C ALA A 583 -5.95 8.95 9.51
N LEU A 584 -6.99 9.75 9.78
CA LEU A 584 -7.44 10.84 8.92
C LEU A 584 -6.50 12.05 9.03
N ALA A 585 -6.19 12.47 10.26
CA ALA A 585 -5.24 13.54 10.50
C ALA A 585 -3.84 13.23 9.91
N GLU A 586 -3.34 11.99 10.03
CA GLU A 586 -2.08 11.57 9.39
C GLU A 586 -2.13 11.66 7.85
N ARG A 587 -3.27 11.31 7.20
CA ARG A 587 -3.42 11.49 5.73
C ARG A 587 -3.36 12.96 5.32
N LEU A 588 -3.92 13.85 6.14
CA LEU A 588 -3.98 15.30 5.92
C LEU A 588 -2.71 16.04 6.40
N GLN A 589 -1.64 15.34 6.75
CA GLN A 589 -0.37 15.89 7.27
C GLN A 589 -0.48 16.59 8.65
N HIS A 590 -1.60 16.45 9.35
CA HIS A 590 -1.85 17.01 10.69
C HIS A 590 -1.33 16.06 11.79
N PHE A 591 0.00 15.99 11.93
CA PHE A 591 0.66 14.99 12.80
C PHE A 591 0.40 15.18 14.30
N ASP A 592 0.29 16.42 14.80
CA ASP A 592 0.07 16.67 16.23
C ASP A 592 -1.37 16.32 16.63
N GLU A 593 -2.35 16.65 15.79
CA GLU A 593 -3.75 16.21 15.95
C GLU A 593 -3.89 14.69 15.81
N ALA A 594 -3.12 14.05 14.92
CA ALA A 594 -3.08 12.59 14.83
C ALA A 594 -2.61 11.96 16.15
N VAL A 595 -1.59 12.55 16.80
CA VAL A 595 -1.11 12.10 18.12
C VAL A 595 -2.11 12.41 19.25
N GLU A 596 -2.84 13.53 19.21
CA GLU A 596 -3.96 13.80 20.15
C GLU A 596 -5.01 12.67 20.06
N ALA A 597 -5.42 12.30 18.84
CA ALA A 597 -6.38 11.22 18.59
C ALA A 597 -5.84 9.83 18.95
N TYR A 598 -4.61 9.48 18.58
CA TYR A 598 -4.03 8.18 18.91
C TYR A 598 -3.80 7.99 20.41
N ARG A 599 -3.44 9.06 21.15
CA ARG A 599 -3.35 9.00 22.62
C ARG A 599 -4.74 8.83 23.26
N ALA A 600 -5.78 9.46 22.71
CA ALA A 600 -7.16 9.24 23.15
C ALA A 600 -7.60 7.78 22.89
N CYS A 601 -7.33 7.22 21.71
CA CYS A 601 -7.53 5.80 21.41
C CYS A 601 -6.85 4.88 22.46
N LEU A 602 -5.55 5.07 22.69
CA LEU A 602 -4.75 4.24 23.59
C LEU A 602 -5.14 4.36 25.07
N SER A 603 -5.79 5.45 25.48
CA SER A 603 -6.36 5.60 26.83
C SER A 603 -7.65 4.81 27.05
N LEU A 604 -8.30 4.34 25.99
CA LEU A 604 -9.53 3.54 26.02
C LEU A 604 -9.28 2.06 25.71
N ARG A 605 -8.44 1.76 24.72
CA ARG A 605 -8.13 0.40 24.26
C ARG A 605 -6.74 0.35 23.63
N PHE A 606 -5.98 -0.72 23.86
CA PHE A 606 -4.77 -0.96 23.10
C PHE A 606 -5.07 -1.09 21.59
N SER A 607 -4.33 -0.35 20.76
CA SER A 607 -4.33 -0.53 19.31
C SER A 607 -2.90 -0.48 18.77
N PRO A 608 -2.44 -1.52 18.03
CA PRO A 608 -1.10 -1.53 17.45
C PRO A 608 -0.94 -0.40 16.42
N LYS A 609 -1.97 -0.09 15.64
CA LYS A 609 -1.97 0.99 14.65
C LYS A 609 -1.80 2.36 15.30
N SER A 610 -2.54 2.65 16.37
CA SER A 610 -2.42 3.91 17.12
C SER A 610 -1.05 4.03 17.79
N LEU A 611 -0.53 2.95 18.37
CA LEU A 611 0.78 2.95 19.01
C LEU A 611 1.93 3.09 18.00
N ALA A 612 1.84 2.44 16.83
CA ALA A 612 2.79 2.63 15.73
C ALA A 612 2.75 4.05 15.15
N GLY A 613 1.58 4.69 15.08
CA GLY A 613 1.44 6.10 14.71
C GLY A 613 2.13 7.04 15.70
N VAL A 614 1.99 6.80 17.00
CA VAL A 614 2.68 7.58 18.05
C VAL A 614 4.19 7.32 18.06
N LEU A 615 4.64 6.09 17.81
CA LEU A 615 6.07 5.73 17.74
C LEU A 615 6.83 6.59 16.72
N ARG A 616 6.27 6.82 15.53
CA ARG A 616 6.85 7.71 14.49
C ARG A 616 7.14 9.13 14.98
N VAL A 617 6.40 9.61 15.98
CA VAL A 617 6.61 10.94 16.57
C VAL A 617 7.60 10.88 17.74
N PHE A 618 7.68 9.77 18.48
CA PHE A 618 8.76 9.55 19.45
C PHE A 618 10.14 9.39 18.77
N GLU A 619 10.20 8.76 17.59
CA GLU A 619 11.37 8.71 16.71
C GLU A 619 11.80 10.13 16.29
N LYS A 620 10.88 10.91 15.67
CA LYS A 620 11.15 12.29 15.25
C LYS A 620 11.59 13.22 16.39
N THR A 621 11.08 13.00 17.61
CA THR A 621 11.44 13.78 18.81
C THR A 621 12.63 13.21 19.60
N LYS A 622 13.26 12.13 19.10
CA LYS A 622 14.37 11.39 19.74
C LYS A 622 14.10 11.02 21.21
N ASN A 623 12.87 10.64 21.54
CA ASN A 623 12.49 10.18 22.87
C ASN A 623 12.75 8.68 23.02
N THR A 624 13.97 8.31 23.43
CA THR A 624 14.40 6.91 23.63
C THR A 624 13.45 6.11 24.52
N ARG A 625 13.03 6.71 25.65
CA ARG A 625 12.33 5.99 26.71
C ARG A 625 10.94 5.56 26.26
N ASP A 626 10.18 6.48 25.69
CA ASP A 626 8.81 6.21 25.28
C ASP A 626 8.78 5.41 23.96
N SER A 627 9.79 5.57 23.10
CA SER A 627 10.01 4.68 21.94
C SER A 627 10.22 3.22 22.37
N VAL A 628 11.14 2.95 23.30
CA VAL A 628 11.37 1.60 23.84
C VAL A 628 10.11 1.04 24.51
N ALA A 629 9.40 1.85 25.31
CA ALA A 629 8.16 1.42 25.97
C ALA A 629 7.00 1.13 25.00
N ALA A 630 7.00 1.74 23.81
CA ALA A 630 6.07 1.44 22.71
C ALA A 630 6.50 0.16 21.96
N ILE A 631 7.79 0.02 21.62
CA ILE A 631 8.34 -1.15 20.92
C ILE A 631 8.06 -2.44 21.71
N ILE A 632 8.32 -2.47 23.02
CA ILE A 632 8.08 -3.66 23.86
C ILE A 632 6.62 -4.15 23.73
N ARG A 633 5.66 -3.22 23.71
CA ARG A 633 4.23 -3.54 23.54
C ARG A 633 3.87 -4.00 22.14
N LEU A 634 4.40 -3.33 21.10
CA LEU A 634 4.18 -3.73 19.70
C LEU A 634 4.77 -5.13 19.42
N VAL A 635 5.95 -5.43 19.94
CA VAL A 635 6.59 -6.76 19.85
C VAL A 635 5.77 -7.81 20.62
N THR A 636 5.28 -7.49 21.81
CA THR A 636 4.40 -8.40 22.58
C THR A 636 3.12 -8.72 21.80
N TRP A 637 2.49 -7.70 21.21
CA TRP A 637 1.30 -7.86 20.37
C TRP A 637 1.58 -8.70 19.10
N GLN A 638 2.76 -8.54 18.48
CA GLN A 638 3.15 -9.36 17.33
C GLN A 638 3.35 -10.84 17.70
N TYR A 639 4.08 -11.14 18.77
CA TYR A 639 4.24 -12.52 19.24
C TYR A 639 2.90 -13.15 19.66
N ARG A 640 1.99 -12.36 20.25
CA ARG A 640 0.61 -12.72 20.59
C ARG A 640 -0.26 -13.08 19.37
N TRP A 641 0.17 -12.67 18.17
CA TRP A 641 -0.41 -13.04 16.87
C TRP A 641 0.61 -13.79 15.98
N TYR A 642 1.44 -14.63 16.60
CA TYR A 642 2.34 -15.60 15.98
C TYR A 642 3.49 -15.02 15.13
N SER A 643 3.79 -13.73 15.27
CA SER A 643 4.85 -13.04 14.53
C SER A 643 6.04 -12.74 15.43
N GLU A 644 7.15 -13.43 15.23
CA GLU A 644 8.44 -13.08 15.88
C GLU A 644 9.24 -12.06 15.05
N PHE A 645 8.78 -11.73 13.84
CA PHE A 645 9.52 -10.90 12.88
C PHE A 645 8.70 -9.71 12.36
N SER A 646 9.31 -8.53 12.43
CA SER A 646 8.81 -7.29 11.84
C SER A 646 10.01 -6.40 11.44
N PRO A 647 10.25 -6.18 10.14
CA PRO A 647 11.35 -5.35 9.65
C PRO A 647 11.37 -3.95 10.25
N GLU A 648 10.22 -3.28 10.37
CA GLU A 648 10.20 -1.89 10.83
C GLU A 648 10.53 -1.77 12.33
N LEU A 649 10.04 -2.68 13.18
CA LEU A 649 10.39 -2.66 14.61
C LEU A 649 11.86 -3.03 14.83
N LEU A 650 12.42 -3.90 13.98
CA LEU A 650 13.87 -4.19 13.94
C LEU A 650 14.67 -2.98 13.47
N HIS A 651 14.19 -2.23 12.47
CA HIS A 651 14.81 -0.97 12.05
C HIS A 651 14.79 0.06 13.19
N THR A 652 13.64 0.33 13.83
CA THR A 652 13.56 1.29 14.94
C THR A 652 14.44 0.91 16.13
N ILE A 653 14.46 -0.36 16.56
CA ILE A 653 15.35 -0.75 17.67
C ILE A 653 16.82 -0.70 17.26
N ARG A 654 17.17 -0.92 15.98
CA ARG A 654 18.53 -0.72 15.48
C ARG A 654 18.90 0.76 15.50
N THR A 655 18.09 1.67 14.97
CA THR A 655 18.40 3.11 14.95
C THR A 655 18.48 3.70 16.36
N LEU A 656 17.66 3.22 17.31
CA LEU A 656 17.81 3.58 18.73
C LEU A 656 19.12 3.04 19.34
N ILE A 657 19.61 1.87 18.94
CA ILE A 657 20.92 1.35 19.37
C ILE A 657 22.06 2.14 18.71
N GLU A 658 21.89 2.60 17.48
CA GLU A 658 22.87 3.42 16.74
C GLU A 658 23.00 4.83 17.32
N ASP A 659 21.88 5.47 17.72
CA ASP A 659 21.85 6.80 18.35
C ASP A 659 22.30 6.79 19.83
N ASP A 660 21.84 5.81 20.63
CA ASP A 660 21.95 5.84 22.09
C ASP A 660 22.84 4.75 22.73
N GLY A 661 23.26 3.76 21.95
CA GLY A 661 24.11 2.64 22.39
C GLY A 661 23.34 1.49 23.06
N ALA A 662 23.76 0.26 22.77
CA ALA A 662 23.07 -0.96 23.21
C ALA A 662 22.90 -1.06 24.75
N VAL A 663 23.91 -0.66 25.52
CA VAL A 663 23.84 -0.67 27.00
C VAL A 663 22.69 0.21 27.52
N LYS A 664 22.54 1.43 26.99
CA LYS A 664 21.50 2.38 27.42
C LYS A 664 20.11 1.85 27.08
N VAL A 665 19.91 1.37 25.85
CA VAL A 665 18.65 0.74 25.42
C VAL A 665 18.31 -0.46 26.29
N ARG A 666 19.28 -1.35 26.56
CA ARG A 666 19.11 -2.52 27.43
C ARG A 666 18.74 -2.14 28.86
N SER A 667 19.39 -1.11 29.43
CA SER A 667 19.06 -0.58 30.76
C SER A 667 17.65 0.01 30.82
N ILE A 668 17.17 0.68 29.75
CA ILE A 668 15.79 1.19 29.67
C ILE A 668 14.78 0.05 29.62
N ILE A 669 15.05 -1.01 28.85
CA ILE A 669 14.22 -2.23 28.82
C ILE A 669 14.14 -2.83 30.24
N GLN A 670 15.28 -3.03 30.91
CA GLN A 670 15.35 -3.62 32.25
C GLN A 670 14.78 -2.72 33.37
N ALA A 671 14.75 -1.40 33.18
CA ALA A 671 14.13 -0.44 34.11
C ALA A 671 12.62 -0.27 33.89
N THR A 672 12.03 -0.96 32.91
CA THR A 672 10.60 -0.90 32.62
C THR A 672 9.84 -1.90 33.50
N SER A 673 8.76 -1.46 34.16
CA SER A 673 7.99 -2.25 35.13
C SER A 673 7.04 -3.30 34.49
N LEU A 674 7.45 -3.91 33.37
CA LEU A 674 6.69 -4.95 32.67
C LEU A 674 7.18 -6.35 33.08
N PRO A 675 6.39 -7.42 32.87
CA PRO A 675 6.80 -8.79 33.19
C PRO A 675 8.08 -9.20 32.45
N GLN A 676 8.99 -9.92 33.12
CA GLN A 676 10.29 -10.31 32.54
C GLN A 676 10.15 -11.09 31.22
N ASN A 677 9.15 -11.97 31.13
CA ASN A 677 8.82 -12.72 29.92
C ASN A 677 8.53 -11.81 28.70
N VAL A 678 7.95 -10.63 28.91
CA VAL A 678 7.69 -9.63 27.87
C VAL A 678 8.98 -8.87 27.48
N LEU A 679 9.85 -8.58 28.45
CA LEU A 679 11.15 -7.96 28.21
C LEU A 679 12.07 -8.89 27.40
N ASP A 680 12.05 -10.20 27.69
CA ASP A 680 12.85 -11.23 27.02
C ASP A 680 12.50 -11.37 25.52
N LEU A 681 11.25 -11.12 25.12
CA LEU A 681 10.86 -11.06 23.70
C LEU A 681 11.57 -9.90 22.97
N THR A 682 11.70 -8.75 23.63
CA THR A 682 12.35 -7.56 23.05
C THR A 682 13.88 -7.73 23.01
N HIS A 683 14.46 -8.47 23.95
CA HIS A 683 15.88 -8.83 23.93
C HIS A 683 16.28 -9.69 22.72
N HIS A 684 15.35 -10.36 22.03
CA HIS A 684 15.66 -11.06 20.77
C HIS A 684 16.21 -10.12 19.69
N TYR A 685 15.53 -9.00 19.43
CA TYR A 685 15.97 -8.05 18.40
C TYR A 685 17.29 -7.36 18.76
N ALA A 686 17.51 -7.02 20.05
CA ALA A 686 18.79 -6.48 20.50
C ALA A 686 19.95 -7.48 20.29
N ALA A 687 19.72 -8.77 20.56
CA ALA A 687 20.70 -9.83 20.29
C ALA A 687 20.94 -10.05 18.78
N LEU A 688 19.93 -9.79 17.93
CA LEU A 688 20.05 -9.85 16.48
C LEU A 688 20.95 -8.72 15.94
N CYS A 689 20.75 -7.48 16.40
CA CYS A 689 21.63 -6.34 16.07
C CYS A 689 23.09 -6.61 16.49
N ALA A 690 23.30 -7.15 17.69
CA ALA A 690 24.63 -7.54 18.17
C ALA A 690 25.26 -8.67 17.35
N THR A 691 24.46 -9.64 16.89
CA THR A 691 24.91 -10.74 16.00
C THR A 691 25.37 -10.22 14.64
N PHE A 692 24.67 -9.22 14.10
CA PHE A 692 25.02 -8.54 12.85
C PHE A 692 26.11 -7.46 12.99
N ARG A 693 26.52 -7.14 14.23
CA ARG A 693 27.46 -6.05 14.58
C ARG A 693 27.03 -4.70 14.00
N SER A 694 25.76 -4.33 14.23
CA SER A 694 25.27 -2.98 13.93
C SER A 694 26.05 -1.91 14.70
N SER A 695 26.08 -0.67 14.21
CA SER A 695 26.75 0.41 14.94
C SER A 695 26.13 0.62 16.34
N GLY A 696 26.94 0.95 17.33
CA GLY A 696 26.48 1.12 18.73
C GLY A 696 26.30 -0.17 19.54
N THR A 697 26.58 -1.36 18.99
CA THR A 697 26.49 -2.65 19.74
C THR A 697 27.75 -3.07 20.50
N GLU A 698 28.79 -2.23 20.59
CA GLU A 698 30.08 -2.59 21.18
C GLU A 698 30.16 -2.44 22.73
N GLY A 699 29.05 -2.69 23.45
CA GLY A 699 28.95 -2.57 24.91
C GLY A 699 27.84 -3.41 25.54
#